data_AF-A0A024S2P0-F1
#
_entry.id   AF-A0A024S2P0-F1
#
_cell.length_a   1.000
_cell.length_b   1.000
_cell.length_c   1.000
_cell.angle_alpha   90.00
_cell.angle_beta   90.00
_cell.angle_gamma   90.00
#
_symmetry.space_group_name_H-M   'P 1'
#
loop_
_entity.id
_entity.type
_entity.pdbx_description
1 polymer ?
#
loop_
_entity_poly.entity_id
_entity_poly.type
_entity_poly.pdbx_seq_one_letter_code
_entity_poly.pdbx_strand_id
1 'polypeptide(L)'
;MEQSSHTETFAQVQLGHGPNGYENVSTAKADEACYKHEHESIKATLTRLCKPRLWPKGSYSTYCPRPILVHEKHKERLQELNDALVASITDIVDRWWVDTAADFPGRMPLGEMEQELLKYVELQSVTGTLPPYAACRGSWRPDFLVEELVGEDGGLVENFRITEINARFSFNGFMHAAYGQLGLEEMGMKTYGLVSATEPKELIDGLFTLFRRDRPIHLLKGEEAGIDIHMFVDAARRRLGYAPRIVDLADLRLVADSRSKSGYTLCAVFRNLQRGAAIPDVSSLFFTSEGELVEEIYQVGLELHQRELLAMRPEMLREISLRCFNDMRTILLVHDKRMLGIVKQELQKQVALRVITERQAMILDRGIADTLLPGSLELNSLMMRSEANPNLRNEFLLKPIRSGKGDGIVFGEDLGSVEWLAALRRQMDPALGLEGSCVVQRRIVPRLFAQEPGHVRVVSETLEQRGVLKVSLGFADPQSRYLEQLLHSLHQHHGHQLPISHSATRGWFWDVLPSSTSFQTANCQARSETMEDFPWHTDCSYEDPPPRYFALQVLQPDRCGGGTLSVMNVERLSELLSPEARASLARPEFRIRTPPEFVKHPGQKDIVASILLADDEGRLSRMRFREDLLTPLSERAAAALGELRQVLALQGAEARGSHSMARLDLTPEVLPEGSIIMIDNRRWLHARNHVRDPRRHLRRERHGLR
;
A
#
# COMPACT_ATOMS: atom_id res chain seq x y z
N MET A 1 -3.92 32.17 26.05
CA MET A 1 -3.69 30.76 25.68
C MET A 1 -4.44 30.53 24.39
N GLU A 2 -3.80 30.85 23.27
CA GLU A 2 -4.25 30.39 21.96
C GLU A 2 -4.08 28.87 21.97
N GLN A 3 -5.19 28.13 21.92
CA GLN A 3 -5.14 26.72 21.57
C GLN A 3 -4.49 26.66 20.19
N SER A 4 -3.28 26.09 20.10
CA SER A 4 -2.70 25.76 18.82
C SER A 4 -3.71 24.87 18.10
N SER A 5 -4.28 25.38 17.01
CA SER A 5 -5.13 24.59 16.12
C SER A 5 -4.22 23.55 15.45
N HIS A 6 -3.96 22.45 16.15
CA HIS A 6 -3.43 21.26 15.50
C HIS A 6 -4.48 20.88 14.47
N THR A 7 -4.11 20.98 13.20
CA THR A 7 -4.89 20.41 12.11
C THR A 7 -5.10 18.94 12.42
N GLU A 8 -6.35 18.56 12.68
CA GLU A 8 -6.78 17.20 12.97
C GLU A 8 -6.62 16.36 11.69
N THR A 9 -5.45 15.77 11.49
CA THR A 9 -5.13 14.92 10.33
C THR A 9 -5.06 13.45 10.72
N PHE A 10 -5.32 12.55 9.78
CA PHE A 10 -5.01 11.12 9.91
C PHE A 10 -3.55 10.96 10.33
N ALA A 11 -3.34 10.38 11.51
CA ALA A 11 -2.02 10.14 12.06
C ALA A 11 -1.93 8.71 12.58
N GLN A 12 -0.85 8.02 12.23
CA GLN A 12 -0.57 6.74 12.87
C GLN A 12 -0.05 7.00 14.28
N VAL A 13 -0.60 6.32 15.29
CA VAL A 13 -0.27 6.57 16.69
C VAL A 13 0.17 5.30 17.42
N GLN A 14 1.03 5.50 18.41
CA GLN A 14 1.41 4.51 19.40
C GLN A 14 0.54 4.71 20.65
N LEU A 15 -0.11 3.65 21.12
CA LEU A 15 -1.01 3.68 22.27
C LEU A 15 -0.24 3.62 23.59
N GLY A 16 -0.69 4.35 24.62
CA GLY A 16 -0.12 4.33 25.96
C GLY A 16 1.09 5.23 26.20
N HIS A 17 1.42 6.06 25.21
CA HIS A 17 2.52 7.03 25.28
C HIS A 17 2.01 8.47 25.34
N GLY A 18 2.83 9.41 25.80
CA GLY A 18 2.46 10.84 25.80
C GLY A 18 1.35 11.23 26.80
N PRO A 19 1.07 12.55 26.93
CA PRO A 19 0.13 13.08 27.91
C PRO A 19 -1.34 12.76 27.59
N ASN A 20 -1.65 12.47 26.33
CA ASN A 20 -3.00 12.13 25.86
C ASN A 20 -3.22 10.61 25.79
N GLY A 21 -2.27 9.81 26.30
CA GLY A 21 -2.30 8.35 26.23
C GLY A 21 -2.10 7.78 24.82
N TYR A 22 -1.67 8.62 23.87
CA TYR A 22 -1.02 8.19 22.64
C TYR A 22 0.05 9.20 22.21
N GLU A 23 0.98 8.74 21.37
CA GLU A 23 1.98 9.57 20.71
C GLU A 23 1.95 9.30 19.21
N ASN A 24 2.14 10.31 18.36
CA ASN A 24 2.23 10.10 16.92
C ASN A 24 3.46 9.23 16.63
N VAL A 25 3.32 8.18 15.81
CA VAL A 25 4.45 7.31 15.41
C VAL A 25 5.57 8.13 14.78
N SER A 26 5.22 9.23 14.14
CA SER A 26 6.17 10.14 13.55
C SER A 26 6.95 10.95 14.58
N THR A 27 6.38 11.19 15.76
CA THR A 27 7.06 11.90 16.83
C THR A 27 7.68 10.98 17.87
N ALA A 28 7.17 9.76 17.99
CA ALA A 28 7.59 8.76 18.95
C ALA A 28 9.03 8.33 18.68
N LYS A 29 9.82 8.22 19.75
CA LYS A 29 11.15 7.63 19.66
C LYS A 29 11.00 6.12 19.43
N ALA A 30 11.47 5.64 18.29
CA ALA A 30 11.43 4.22 17.97
C ALA A 30 12.25 3.42 18.99
N ASP A 31 11.58 2.57 19.79
CA ASP A 31 12.19 1.56 20.64
C ASP A 31 11.81 0.17 20.09
N GLU A 32 12.79 -0.53 19.54
CA GLU A 32 12.61 -1.85 18.94
C GLU A 32 12.03 -2.87 19.95
N ALA A 33 12.43 -2.78 21.22
CA ALA A 33 11.93 -3.68 22.26
C ALA A 33 10.44 -3.42 22.53
N CYS A 34 10.05 -2.15 22.57
CA CYS A 34 8.66 -1.72 22.70
C CYS A 34 7.82 -2.21 21.51
N TYR A 35 8.24 -1.94 20.27
CA TYR A 35 7.51 -2.38 19.07
C TYR A 35 7.38 -3.90 18.98
N LYS A 36 8.41 -4.64 19.39
CA LYS A 36 8.35 -6.10 19.45
C LYS A 36 7.33 -6.57 20.50
N HIS A 37 7.31 -5.94 21.66
CA HIS A 37 6.34 -6.24 22.72
C HIS A 37 4.90 -5.97 22.26
N GLU A 38 4.64 -4.82 21.63
CA GLU A 38 3.32 -4.49 21.07
C GLU A 38 2.83 -5.53 20.05
N HIS A 39 3.70 -5.94 19.11
CA HIS A 39 3.33 -6.94 18.12
C HIS A 39 3.05 -8.31 18.73
N GLU A 40 3.85 -8.76 19.70
CA GLU A 40 3.59 -10.04 20.37
C GLU A 40 2.33 -9.96 21.25
N SER A 41 2.07 -8.83 21.90
CA SER A 41 0.85 -8.57 22.68
C SER A 41 -0.41 -8.65 21.81
N ILE A 42 -0.46 -7.87 20.72
CA ILE A 42 -1.64 -7.89 19.83
C ILE A 42 -1.85 -9.26 19.20
N LYS A 43 -0.77 -9.94 18.80
CA LYS A 43 -0.82 -11.29 18.25
C LYS A 43 -1.37 -12.30 19.25
N ALA A 44 -0.95 -12.24 20.52
CA ALA A 44 -1.51 -13.08 21.58
C ALA A 44 -3.02 -12.84 21.75
N THR A 45 -3.44 -11.58 21.72
CA THR A 45 -4.86 -11.22 21.78
C THR A 45 -5.65 -11.73 20.57
N LEU A 46 -5.20 -11.47 19.34
CA LEU A 46 -5.89 -11.87 18.12
C LEU A 46 -6.05 -13.38 18.01
N THR A 47 -5.02 -14.14 18.42
CA THR A 47 -5.06 -15.62 18.42
C THR A 47 -5.98 -16.19 19.50
N ARG A 48 -6.24 -15.44 20.57
CA ARG A 48 -7.25 -15.77 21.59
C ARG A 48 -8.67 -15.47 21.09
N LEU A 49 -8.88 -14.36 20.38
CA LEU A 49 -10.19 -13.96 19.82
C LEU A 49 -10.65 -14.91 18.70
N CYS A 50 -9.71 -15.36 17.88
CA CYS A 50 -9.98 -16.27 16.76
C CYS A 50 -8.80 -17.20 16.52
N LYS A 51 -9.10 -18.48 16.28
CA LYS A 51 -8.09 -19.54 16.07
C LYS A 51 -7.13 -19.15 14.93
N PRO A 52 -5.80 -19.28 15.10
CA PRO A 52 -4.80 -18.87 14.10
C PRO A 52 -5.08 -19.33 12.67
N ARG A 53 -5.52 -20.60 12.51
CA ARG A 53 -5.82 -21.20 11.21
C ARG A 53 -6.99 -20.57 10.44
N LEU A 54 -7.83 -19.79 11.11
CA LEU A 54 -9.00 -19.15 10.50
C LEU A 54 -8.68 -17.75 9.96
N TRP A 55 -7.53 -17.18 10.35
CA TRP A 55 -7.08 -15.91 9.81
C TRP A 55 -6.53 -16.11 8.40
N PRO A 56 -6.99 -15.33 7.41
CA PRO A 56 -6.58 -15.50 6.02
C PRO A 56 -5.08 -15.24 5.90
N LYS A 57 -4.36 -16.19 5.28
CA LYS A 57 -2.90 -16.15 5.09
C LYS A 57 -2.09 -15.85 6.37
N GLY A 58 -2.63 -16.18 7.54
CA GLY A 58 -1.99 -15.88 8.83
C GLY A 58 -1.93 -14.38 9.18
N SER A 59 -2.80 -13.55 8.61
CA SER A 59 -2.78 -12.08 8.75
C SER A 59 -2.77 -11.51 10.18
N TYR A 60 -3.11 -12.31 11.20
CA TYR A 60 -2.92 -11.92 12.61
C TYR A 60 -1.45 -11.65 12.97
N SER A 61 -0.50 -12.28 12.29
CA SER A 61 0.94 -12.09 12.56
C SER A 61 1.51 -10.81 11.95
N THR A 62 0.82 -10.26 10.94
CA THR A 62 1.20 -9.03 10.24
C THR A 62 0.32 -7.84 10.63
N TYR A 63 -0.52 -7.99 11.66
CA TYR A 63 -1.38 -6.92 12.14
C TYR A 63 -0.55 -5.80 12.78
N CYS A 64 -0.86 -4.55 12.44
CA CYS A 64 -0.16 -3.39 13.00
C CYS A 64 -0.83 -2.93 14.32
N PRO A 65 -0.15 -2.98 15.48
CA PRO A 65 -0.71 -2.53 16.76
C PRO A 65 -0.74 -1.00 16.92
N ARG A 66 -0.24 -0.24 15.94
CA ARG A 66 -0.20 1.22 15.93
C ARG A 66 -1.31 1.72 15.00
N PRO A 67 -2.52 2.01 15.51
CA PRO A 67 -3.67 2.35 14.69
C PRO A 67 -3.54 3.74 14.07
N ILE A 68 -4.42 4.03 13.12
CA ILE A 68 -4.62 5.38 12.61
C ILE A 68 -5.64 6.08 13.53
N LEU A 69 -5.24 7.20 14.11
CA LEU A 69 -6.12 8.08 14.86
C LEU A 69 -7.06 8.79 13.90
N VAL A 70 -8.36 8.76 14.23
CA VAL A 70 -9.41 9.47 13.51
C VAL A 70 -10.19 10.35 14.48
N HIS A 71 -10.58 11.53 14.02
CA HIS A 71 -11.36 12.49 14.81
C HIS A 71 -12.85 12.37 14.46
N GLU A 72 -13.73 12.89 15.33
CA GLU A 72 -15.19 12.82 15.10
C GLU A 72 -15.59 13.47 13.77
N LYS A 73 -14.93 14.58 13.40
CA LYS A 73 -15.12 15.24 12.11
C LYS A 73 -14.82 14.33 10.91
N HIS A 74 -13.85 13.42 11.03
CA HIS A 74 -13.58 12.42 9.98
C HIS A 74 -14.72 11.42 9.88
N LYS A 75 -15.23 10.96 11.02
CA LYS A 75 -16.36 10.04 11.08
C LYS A 75 -17.63 10.67 10.50
N GLU A 76 -17.94 11.92 10.84
CA GLU A 76 -19.07 12.68 10.28
C GLU A 76 -18.95 12.80 8.75
N ARG A 77 -17.77 13.18 8.23
CA ARG A 77 -17.54 13.28 6.78
C ARG A 77 -17.71 11.94 6.06
N LEU A 78 -17.18 10.86 6.62
CA LEU A 78 -17.32 9.52 6.05
C LEU A 78 -18.77 9.03 6.12
N GLN A 79 -19.49 9.33 7.19
CA GLN A 79 -20.91 9.01 7.33
C GLN A 79 -21.75 9.76 6.28
N GLU A 80 -21.56 11.08 6.13
CA GLU A 80 -22.26 11.87 5.11
C GLU A 80 -21.98 11.38 3.68
N LEU A 81 -20.72 11.02 3.39
CA LEU A 81 -20.33 10.44 2.11
C LEU A 81 -21.01 9.09 1.87
N ASN A 82 -21.03 8.21 2.88
CA ASN A 82 -21.68 6.92 2.80
C ASN A 82 -23.20 7.06 2.60
N ASP A 83 -23.87 7.94 3.35
CA ASP A 83 -25.31 8.15 3.25
C ASP A 83 -25.71 8.68 1.87
N ALA A 84 -24.94 9.63 1.33
CA ALA A 84 -25.12 10.13 -0.03
C ALA A 84 -24.93 9.01 -1.06
N LEU A 85 -23.90 8.17 -0.89
CA LEU A 85 -23.59 7.08 -1.81
C LEU A 85 -24.71 6.04 -1.82
N VAL A 86 -25.19 5.65 -0.64
CA VAL A 86 -26.30 4.69 -0.48
C VAL A 86 -27.57 5.24 -1.14
N ALA A 87 -27.91 6.51 -0.90
CA ALA A 87 -29.09 7.13 -1.52
C ALA A 87 -28.98 7.15 -3.06
N SER A 88 -27.84 7.61 -3.59
CA SER A 88 -27.59 7.67 -5.03
C SER A 88 -27.64 6.29 -5.69
N ILE A 89 -26.96 5.28 -5.13
CA ILE A 89 -26.93 3.93 -5.71
C ILE A 89 -28.30 3.26 -5.64
N THR A 90 -29.03 3.46 -4.53
CA THR A 90 -30.39 2.91 -4.40
C THR A 90 -31.28 3.40 -5.53
N ASP A 91 -31.29 4.71 -5.76
CA ASP A 91 -32.08 5.32 -6.83
C ASP A 91 -31.67 4.87 -8.23
N ILE A 92 -30.36 4.77 -8.51
CA ILE A 92 -29.87 4.26 -9.81
C ILE A 92 -30.35 2.83 -10.07
N VAL A 93 -30.26 1.96 -9.05
CA VAL A 93 -30.69 0.56 -9.18
C VAL A 93 -32.20 0.44 -9.31
N ASP A 94 -32.99 1.21 -8.54
CA ASP A 94 -34.45 1.20 -8.63
C ASP A 94 -34.94 1.69 -10.00
N ARG A 95 -34.22 2.63 -10.61
CA ARG A 95 -34.53 3.17 -11.95
C ARG A 95 -33.93 2.39 -13.10
N TRP A 96 -33.14 1.35 -12.82
CA TRP A 96 -32.24 0.71 -13.80
C TRP A 96 -32.91 0.35 -15.13
N TRP A 97 -34.12 -0.21 -15.06
CA TRP A 97 -34.87 -0.67 -16.24
C TRP A 97 -35.94 0.31 -16.72
N VAL A 98 -36.41 1.21 -15.86
CA VAL A 98 -37.58 2.06 -16.15
C VAL A 98 -37.20 3.43 -16.68
N ASP A 99 -36.00 3.91 -16.39
CA ASP A 99 -35.52 5.22 -16.85
C ASP A 99 -34.82 5.13 -18.21
N THR A 100 -35.64 5.08 -19.26
CA THR A 100 -35.15 4.97 -20.64
C THR A 100 -34.31 6.17 -21.10
N ALA A 101 -34.43 7.32 -20.41
CA ALA A 101 -33.64 8.51 -20.73
C ALA A 101 -32.23 8.45 -20.12
N ALA A 102 -32.07 7.80 -18.96
CA ALA A 102 -30.76 7.57 -18.36
C ALA A 102 -29.96 6.47 -19.07
N ASP A 103 -30.66 5.52 -19.70
CA ASP A 103 -30.10 4.38 -20.45
C ASP A 103 -28.95 3.67 -19.72
N PHE A 104 -29.20 3.27 -18.47
CA PHE A 104 -28.20 2.57 -17.67
C PHE A 104 -27.68 1.27 -18.32
N PRO A 105 -28.53 0.42 -18.94
CA PRO A 105 -28.03 -0.75 -19.66
C PRO A 105 -27.11 -0.39 -20.84
N GLY A 106 -27.34 0.73 -21.53
CA GLY A 106 -26.45 1.20 -22.59
C GLY A 106 -25.11 1.74 -22.07
N ARG A 107 -25.11 2.41 -20.91
CA ARG A 107 -23.89 2.94 -20.26
C ARG A 107 -23.06 1.89 -19.54
N MET A 108 -23.70 0.82 -19.07
CA MET A 108 -23.07 -0.29 -18.37
C MET A 108 -23.65 -1.61 -18.88
N PRO A 109 -23.27 -2.03 -20.10
CA PRO A 109 -23.75 -3.28 -20.67
C PRO A 109 -23.35 -4.46 -19.80
N LEU A 110 -24.25 -5.44 -19.73
CA LEU A 110 -24.11 -6.71 -19.02
C LEU A 110 -24.27 -7.87 -20.00
N GLY A 111 -23.77 -9.04 -19.65
CA GLY A 111 -23.98 -10.26 -20.42
C GLY A 111 -25.46 -10.65 -20.43
N GLU A 112 -25.91 -11.34 -21.48
CA GLU A 112 -27.32 -11.71 -21.69
C GLU A 112 -27.94 -12.38 -20.46
N MET A 113 -27.26 -13.36 -19.89
CA MET A 113 -27.76 -14.09 -18.73
C MET A 113 -27.79 -13.24 -17.45
N GLU A 114 -26.89 -12.26 -17.29
CA GLU A 114 -26.94 -11.30 -16.18
C GLU A 114 -28.16 -10.39 -16.33
N GLN A 115 -28.42 -9.89 -17.54
CA GLN A 115 -29.60 -9.06 -17.81
C GLN A 115 -30.89 -9.83 -17.51
N GLU A 116 -31.00 -11.05 -18.01
CA GLU A 116 -32.20 -11.89 -17.78
C GLU A 116 -32.39 -12.23 -16.30
N LEU A 117 -31.30 -12.48 -15.56
CA LEU A 117 -31.37 -12.68 -14.12
C LEU A 117 -31.84 -11.42 -13.39
N LEU A 118 -31.29 -10.25 -13.73
CA LEU A 118 -31.64 -9.00 -13.06
C LEU A 118 -33.07 -8.55 -13.38
N LYS A 119 -33.55 -8.74 -14.62
CA LYS A 119 -34.97 -8.54 -14.96
C LYS A 119 -35.88 -9.47 -14.17
N TYR A 120 -35.47 -10.74 -13.99
CA TYR A 120 -36.20 -11.68 -13.15
C TYR A 120 -36.26 -11.21 -11.70
N VAL A 121 -35.14 -10.81 -11.10
CA VAL A 121 -35.07 -10.29 -9.71
C VAL A 121 -35.94 -9.04 -9.53
N GLU A 122 -35.94 -8.15 -10.51
CA GLU A 122 -36.80 -6.97 -10.51
C GLU A 122 -38.28 -7.36 -10.52
N LEU A 123 -38.68 -8.29 -11.40
CA LEU A 123 -40.04 -8.81 -11.43
C LEU A 123 -40.45 -9.47 -10.10
N GLN A 124 -39.54 -10.16 -9.42
CA GLN A 124 -39.81 -10.74 -8.10
C GLN A 124 -40.03 -9.66 -7.04
N SER A 125 -39.36 -8.51 -7.15
CA SER A 125 -39.59 -7.36 -6.28
C SER A 125 -40.97 -6.74 -6.54
N VAL A 126 -41.31 -6.53 -7.81
CA VAL A 126 -42.62 -5.97 -8.24
C VAL A 126 -43.80 -6.87 -7.84
N THR A 127 -43.64 -8.19 -7.92
CA THR A 127 -44.68 -9.17 -7.55
C THR A 127 -44.74 -9.47 -6.05
N GLY A 128 -43.85 -8.87 -5.25
CA GLY A 128 -43.81 -9.01 -3.79
C GLY A 128 -43.23 -10.34 -3.29
N THR A 129 -42.53 -11.10 -4.14
CA THR A 129 -41.76 -12.28 -3.72
C THR A 129 -40.45 -11.88 -3.05
N LEU A 130 -39.80 -10.84 -3.57
CA LEU A 130 -38.66 -10.18 -2.95
C LEU A 130 -39.05 -8.80 -2.40
N PRO A 131 -38.37 -8.29 -1.36
CA PRO A 131 -38.51 -6.90 -0.96
C PRO A 131 -38.05 -5.93 -2.05
N PRO A 132 -38.47 -4.66 -2.02
CA PRO A 132 -37.84 -3.60 -2.81
C PRO A 132 -36.34 -3.52 -2.52
N TYR A 133 -35.53 -3.11 -3.50
CA TYR A 133 -34.08 -3.08 -3.38
C TYR A 133 -33.59 -2.33 -2.13
N ALA A 134 -34.22 -1.19 -1.83
CA ALA A 134 -33.93 -0.38 -0.64
C ALA A 134 -34.05 -1.15 0.70
N ALA A 135 -34.78 -2.26 0.73
CA ALA A 135 -34.95 -3.12 1.90
C ALA A 135 -34.10 -4.40 1.87
N CYS A 136 -33.47 -4.72 0.73
CA CYS A 136 -32.72 -5.97 0.55
C CYS A 136 -31.32 -5.80 -0.08
N ARG A 137 -30.74 -4.60 -0.08
CA ARG A 137 -29.42 -4.28 -0.66
C ARG A 137 -28.31 -5.29 -0.32
N GLY A 138 -28.32 -5.84 0.88
CA GLY A 138 -27.27 -6.72 1.38
C GLY A 138 -26.10 -5.95 1.97
N SER A 139 -24.88 -6.30 1.57
CA SER A 139 -23.63 -5.83 2.15
C SER A 139 -22.66 -5.37 1.07
N TRP A 140 -22.04 -4.21 1.29
CA TRP A 140 -20.95 -3.70 0.49
C TRP A 140 -19.95 -2.90 1.33
N ARG A 141 -18.74 -2.73 0.79
CA ARG A 141 -17.66 -1.98 1.41
C ARG A 141 -17.04 -1.02 0.39
N PRO A 142 -17.31 0.29 0.44
CA PRO A 142 -16.60 1.27 -0.37
C PRO A 142 -15.18 1.45 0.16
N ASP A 143 -14.19 1.30 -0.72
CA ASP A 143 -12.78 1.45 -0.37
C ASP A 143 -12.28 2.82 -0.86
N PHE A 144 -11.63 3.58 0.04
CA PHE A 144 -11.18 4.94 -0.24
C PHE A 144 -9.68 5.12 0.00
N LEU A 145 -9.13 6.13 -0.68
CA LEU A 145 -7.80 6.70 -0.42
C LEU A 145 -7.97 8.14 0.08
N VAL A 146 -6.99 8.65 0.81
CA VAL A 146 -6.98 10.03 1.31
C VAL A 146 -5.98 10.85 0.51
N GLU A 147 -6.42 11.94 -0.11
CA GLU A 147 -5.56 12.95 -0.76
C GLU A 147 -5.64 14.27 -0.01
N GLU A 148 -4.65 15.14 -0.19
CA GLU A 148 -4.68 16.50 0.35
C GLU A 148 -5.12 17.49 -0.73
N LEU A 149 -6.10 18.32 -0.41
CA LEU A 149 -6.55 19.42 -1.25
C LEU A 149 -6.17 20.74 -0.61
N VAL A 150 -5.87 21.74 -1.43
CA VAL A 150 -5.67 23.12 -0.94
C VAL A 150 -7.05 23.70 -0.63
N GLY A 151 -7.28 24.02 0.64
CA GLY A 151 -8.45 24.70 1.15
C GLY A 151 -8.52 26.17 0.72
N GLU A 152 -9.66 26.81 0.98
CA GLU A 152 -9.91 28.21 0.61
C GLU A 152 -8.96 29.21 1.31
N ASP A 153 -8.44 28.82 2.48
CA ASP A 153 -7.46 29.56 3.27
C ASP A 153 -6.00 29.25 2.84
N GLY A 154 -5.81 28.40 1.83
CA GLY A 154 -4.50 27.92 1.39
C GLY A 154 -3.94 26.78 2.25
N GLY A 155 -4.65 26.33 3.29
CA GLY A 155 -4.26 25.18 4.12
C GLY A 155 -4.52 23.85 3.43
N LEU A 156 -3.78 22.79 3.79
CA LEU A 156 -4.04 21.45 3.26
C LEU A 156 -5.17 20.78 4.04
N VAL A 157 -6.17 20.25 3.32
CA VAL A 157 -7.35 19.59 3.87
C VAL A 157 -7.45 18.18 3.31
N GLU A 158 -7.60 17.20 4.20
CA GLU A 158 -7.80 15.80 3.82
C GLU A 158 -9.14 15.61 3.11
N ASN A 159 -9.09 14.87 2.00
CA ASN A 159 -10.24 14.51 1.19
C ASN A 159 -10.27 13.00 0.94
N PHE A 160 -11.40 12.38 1.29
CA PHE A 160 -11.63 10.94 1.13
C PHE A 160 -12.16 10.63 -0.27
N ARG A 161 -11.46 9.78 -1.03
CA ARG A 161 -11.81 9.41 -2.40
C ARG A 161 -12.10 7.92 -2.49
N ILE A 162 -13.37 7.56 -2.63
CA ILE A 162 -13.82 6.21 -2.96
C ILE A 162 -13.26 5.84 -4.34
N THR A 163 -12.54 4.73 -4.41
CA THR A 163 -11.89 4.25 -5.63
C THR A 163 -12.51 2.97 -6.19
N GLU A 164 -13.24 2.22 -5.36
CA GLU A 164 -14.04 1.05 -5.74
C GLU A 164 -15.09 0.70 -4.67
N ILE A 165 -16.04 -0.16 -5.04
CA ILE A 165 -17.04 -0.72 -4.12
C ILE A 165 -16.94 -2.25 -4.15
N ASN A 166 -16.63 -2.84 -3.00
CA ASN A 166 -16.59 -4.28 -2.82
C ASN A 166 -17.95 -4.79 -2.36
N ALA A 167 -18.72 -5.36 -3.28
CA ALA A 167 -20.07 -5.86 -3.03
C ALA A 167 -20.30 -7.29 -3.54
N ARG A 168 -19.24 -7.92 -4.05
CA ARG A 168 -19.27 -9.27 -4.62
C ARG A 168 -19.51 -10.35 -3.59
N PHE A 169 -18.81 -10.27 -2.46
CA PHE A 169 -18.84 -11.30 -1.43
C PHE A 169 -19.65 -10.83 -0.24
N SER A 170 -20.22 -11.82 0.44
CA SER A 170 -20.94 -11.65 1.70
C SER A 170 -19.99 -11.24 2.83
N PHE A 171 -18.78 -11.79 2.81
CA PHE A 171 -17.79 -11.68 3.87
C PHE A 171 -16.60 -10.83 3.41
N ASN A 172 -16.78 -9.50 3.46
CA ASN A 172 -15.82 -8.51 2.98
C ASN A 172 -14.87 -7.99 4.08
N GLY A 173 -14.35 -8.85 4.95
CA GLY A 173 -13.35 -8.46 5.95
C GLY A 173 -13.89 -7.72 7.18
N PHE A 174 -15.20 -7.76 7.40
CA PHE A 174 -15.87 -7.18 8.54
C PHE A 174 -15.40 -7.82 9.87
N MET A 175 -15.41 -9.16 9.98
CA MET A 175 -14.94 -9.85 11.18
C MET A 175 -13.44 -9.61 11.42
N HIS A 176 -12.66 -9.48 10.35
CA HIS A 176 -11.24 -9.12 10.44
C HIS A 176 -11.06 -7.74 11.08
N ALA A 177 -11.81 -6.75 10.62
CA ALA A 177 -11.82 -5.40 11.19
C ALA A 177 -12.30 -5.40 12.65
N ALA A 178 -13.40 -6.10 12.96
CA ALA A 178 -13.97 -6.15 14.30
C ALA A 178 -13.01 -6.80 15.32
N TYR A 179 -12.37 -7.91 14.97
CA TYR A 179 -11.40 -8.56 15.86
C TYR A 179 -10.11 -7.75 15.99
N GLY A 180 -9.69 -7.05 14.94
CA GLY A 180 -8.59 -6.08 15.03
C GLY A 180 -8.88 -4.98 16.06
N GLN A 181 -10.06 -4.37 15.98
CA GLN A 181 -10.50 -3.33 16.91
C GLN A 181 -10.61 -3.85 18.36
N LEU A 182 -11.22 -5.03 18.58
CA LEU A 182 -11.21 -5.67 19.90
C LEU A 182 -9.80 -5.91 20.42
N GLY A 183 -8.86 -6.27 19.54
CA GLY A 183 -7.46 -6.42 19.90
C GLY A 183 -6.85 -5.12 20.43
N LEU A 184 -7.13 -3.99 19.78
CA LEU A 184 -6.69 -2.68 20.24
C LEU A 184 -7.35 -2.27 21.57
N GLU A 185 -8.65 -2.54 21.74
CA GLU A 185 -9.35 -2.28 23.00
C GLU A 185 -8.71 -3.01 24.18
N GLU A 186 -8.34 -4.28 24.00
CA GLU A 186 -7.69 -5.09 25.02
C GLU A 186 -6.25 -4.68 25.31
N MET A 187 -5.58 -3.98 24.39
CA MET A 187 -4.29 -3.34 24.66
C MET A 187 -4.42 -2.07 25.53
N GLY A 188 -5.63 -1.76 26.02
CA GLY A 188 -5.86 -0.64 26.93
C GLY A 188 -6.21 0.66 26.23
N MET A 189 -6.59 0.64 24.95
CA MET A 189 -6.95 1.88 24.23
C MET A 189 -7.95 2.77 25.01
N LYS A 190 -8.96 2.17 25.66
CA LYS A 190 -9.96 2.88 26.47
C LYS A 190 -9.39 3.59 27.69
N THR A 191 -8.31 3.07 28.28
CA THR A 191 -7.66 3.71 29.44
C THR A 191 -6.99 5.03 29.07
N TYR A 192 -6.82 5.27 27.77
CA TYR A 192 -6.22 6.48 27.21
C TYR A 192 -7.27 7.46 26.68
N GLY A 193 -8.56 7.23 26.95
CA GLY A 193 -9.66 8.06 26.43
C GLY A 193 -9.90 7.90 24.93
N LEU A 194 -9.29 6.90 24.30
CA LEU A 194 -9.50 6.54 22.91
C LEU A 194 -10.60 5.50 22.78
N VAL A 195 -11.37 5.60 21.70
CA VAL A 195 -12.46 4.67 21.36
C VAL A 195 -12.25 4.12 19.96
N SER A 196 -12.82 2.94 19.69
CA SER A 196 -12.75 2.35 18.36
C SER A 196 -13.54 3.22 17.37
N ALA A 197 -12.92 3.51 16.23
CA ALA A 197 -13.58 4.24 15.14
C ALA A 197 -14.83 3.52 14.61
N THR A 198 -14.87 2.20 14.79
CA THR A 198 -16.01 1.34 14.46
C THR A 198 -16.23 0.39 15.62
N GLU A 199 -17.42 0.42 16.20
CA GLU A 199 -17.76 -0.44 17.34
C GLU A 199 -17.82 -1.91 16.89
N PRO A 200 -16.94 -2.79 17.41
CA PRO A 200 -16.87 -4.19 16.95
C PRO A 200 -18.20 -4.93 17.09
N LYS A 201 -18.93 -4.64 18.17
CA LYS A 201 -20.22 -5.24 18.44
C LYS A 201 -21.27 -4.82 17.41
N GLU A 202 -21.32 -3.55 17.03
CA GLU A 202 -22.28 -3.06 16.03
C GLU A 202 -22.06 -3.72 14.68
N LEU A 203 -20.79 -3.84 14.26
CA LEU A 203 -20.44 -4.49 13.01
C LEU A 203 -20.82 -5.98 13.02
N ILE A 204 -20.50 -6.72 14.09
CA ILE A 204 -20.87 -8.13 14.21
C ILE A 204 -22.40 -8.27 14.26
N ASP A 205 -23.09 -7.47 15.07
CA ASP A 205 -24.56 -7.48 15.15
C ASP A 205 -25.21 -7.18 13.81
N GLY A 206 -24.69 -6.20 13.07
CA GLY A 206 -25.10 -5.87 11.70
C GLY A 206 -25.02 -7.08 10.77
N LEU A 207 -23.90 -7.81 10.75
CA LEU A 207 -23.78 -9.04 9.96
C LEU A 207 -24.84 -10.09 10.33
N PHE A 208 -25.13 -10.28 11.62
CA PHE A 208 -26.16 -11.22 12.05
C PHE A 208 -27.59 -10.76 11.72
N THR A 209 -27.81 -9.46 11.50
CA THR A 209 -29.13 -8.95 11.06
C THR A 209 -29.44 -9.27 9.61
N LEU A 210 -28.43 -9.61 8.80
CA LEU A 210 -28.61 -10.04 7.41
C LEU A 210 -29.26 -11.43 7.30
N PHE A 211 -29.23 -12.21 8.37
CA PHE A 211 -29.76 -13.57 8.41
C PHE A 211 -31.04 -13.65 9.23
N ARG A 212 -31.97 -14.49 8.76
CA ARG A 212 -33.15 -14.89 9.52
C ARG A 212 -32.75 -15.78 10.68
N ARG A 213 -33.20 -15.42 11.88
CA ARG A 213 -32.84 -16.12 13.14
C ARG A 213 -33.62 -17.41 13.36
N ASP A 214 -34.75 -17.59 12.69
CA ASP A 214 -35.63 -18.75 12.80
C ASP A 214 -35.25 -19.90 11.85
N ARG A 215 -34.19 -19.75 11.06
CA ARG A 215 -33.79 -20.70 10.02
C ARG A 215 -32.31 -21.05 10.07
N PRO A 216 -31.91 -22.24 9.61
CA PRO A 216 -30.51 -22.58 9.38
C PRO A 216 -29.81 -21.58 8.46
N ILE A 217 -28.50 -21.43 8.63
CA ILE A 217 -27.67 -20.55 7.79
C ILE A 217 -26.82 -21.43 6.89
N HIS A 218 -26.98 -21.26 5.57
CA HIS A 218 -26.16 -21.90 4.55
C HIS A 218 -25.24 -20.86 3.90
N LEU A 219 -23.99 -21.22 3.69
CA LEU A 219 -23.00 -20.39 3.02
C LEU A 219 -22.51 -21.14 1.80
N LEU A 220 -22.85 -20.64 0.61
CA LEU A 220 -22.41 -21.22 -0.64
C LEU A 220 -21.01 -20.69 -0.95
N LYS A 221 -20.05 -21.61 -1.05
CA LYS A 221 -18.64 -21.28 -1.25
C LYS A 221 -18.09 -22.05 -2.45
N GLY A 222 -17.22 -21.39 -3.19
CA GLY A 222 -16.51 -21.96 -4.32
C GLY A 222 -15.01 -21.77 -4.19
N GLU A 223 -14.39 -21.31 -5.27
CA GLU A 223 -12.93 -21.16 -5.39
C GLU A 223 -12.33 -20.09 -4.47
N GLU A 224 -13.06 -19.00 -4.19
CA GLU A 224 -12.55 -17.91 -3.36
C GLU A 224 -12.25 -18.40 -1.94
N ALA A 225 -11.02 -18.24 -1.47
CA ALA A 225 -10.61 -18.67 -0.13
C ALA A 225 -11.39 -17.93 0.97
N GLY A 226 -11.72 -16.66 0.71
CA GLY A 226 -12.46 -15.78 1.59
C GLY A 226 -11.55 -15.08 2.60
N ILE A 227 -11.90 -13.84 2.95
CA ILE A 227 -11.17 -13.08 3.96
C ILE A 227 -11.59 -13.53 5.35
N ASP A 228 -12.89 -13.61 5.60
CA ASP A 228 -13.38 -13.80 6.97
C ASP A 228 -14.63 -14.67 7.10
N ILE A 229 -15.06 -15.34 6.03
CA ILE A 229 -16.15 -16.33 6.05
C ILE A 229 -15.96 -17.40 7.14
N HIS A 230 -14.75 -17.94 7.27
CA HIS A 230 -14.44 -18.96 8.27
C HIS A 230 -14.37 -18.40 9.70
N MET A 231 -14.02 -17.12 9.84
CA MET A 231 -14.09 -16.41 11.12
C MET A 231 -15.54 -16.20 11.55
N PHE A 232 -16.42 -15.84 10.60
CA PHE A 232 -17.85 -15.73 10.82
C PHE A 232 -18.48 -17.08 11.23
N VAL A 233 -18.12 -18.19 10.56
CA VAL A 233 -18.60 -19.53 10.94
C VAL A 233 -18.26 -19.89 12.39
N ASP A 234 -17.05 -19.58 12.85
CA ASP A 234 -16.65 -19.80 14.24
C ASP A 234 -17.37 -18.85 15.22
N ALA A 235 -17.59 -17.60 14.83
CA ALA A 235 -18.38 -16.63 15.62
C ALA A 235 -19.84 -17.05 15.75
N ALA A 236 -20.47 -17.49 14.66
CA ALA A 236 -21.83 -17.99 14.62
C ALA A 236 -21.99 -19.26 15.45
N ARG A 237 -21.01 -20.18 15.42
CA ARG A 237 -21.00 -21.34 16.34
C ARG A 237 -21.05 -20.92 17.80
N ARG A 238 -20.25 -19.93 18.19
CA ARG A 238 -20.22 -19.41 19.56
C ARG A 238 -21.51 -18.69 19.95
N ARG A 239 -22.08 -17.89 19.04
CA ARG A 239 -23.26 -17.05 19.29
C ARG A 239 -24.59 -17.80 19.22
N LEU A 240 -24.74 -18.68 18.24
CA LEU A 240 -25.99 -19.38 17.93
C LEU A 240 -26.04 -20.81 18.49
N GLY A 241 -24.92 -21.33 18.98
CA GLY A 241 -24.78 -22.72 19.42
C GLY A 241 -24.60 -23.72 18.27
N TYR A 242 -24.65 -23.26 17.01
CA TYR A 242 -24.42 -24.09 15.82
C TYR A 242 -23.60 -23.34 14.77
N ALA A 243 -22.81 -24.09 14.00
CA ALA A 243 -22.05 -23.52 12.90
C ALA A 243 -22.92 -23.41 11.63
N PRO A 244 -22.89 -22.27 10.91
CA PRO A 244 -23.40 -22.18 9.55
C PRO A 244 -22.81 -23.29 8.68
N ARG A 245 -23.64 -23.82 7.78
CA ARG A 245 -23.26 -24.92 6.90
C ARG A 245 -22.62 -24.35 5.64
N ILE A 246 -21.36 -24.69 5.40
CA ILE A 246 -20.71 -24.43 4.11
C ILE A 246 -21.20 -25.47 3.11
N VAL A 247 -21.69 -25.00 1.97
CA VAL A 247 -22.22 -25.83 0.88
C VAL A 247 -21.34 -25.59 -0.35
N ASP A 248 -20.87 -26.68 -0.96
CA ASP A 248 -20.15 -26.64 -2.23
C ASP A 248 -21.16 -26.62 -3.40
N LEU A 249 -20.78 -26.02 -4.53
CA LEU A 249 -21.63 -25.94 -5.72
C LEU A 249 -22.14 -27.32 -6.21
N ALA A 250 -21.30 -28.35 -6.10
CA ALA A 250 -21.61 -29.71 -6.53
C ALA A 250 -22.68 -30.40 -5.65
N ASP A 251 -22.90 -29.90 -4.43
CA ASP A 251 -23.90 -30.42 -3.50
C ASP A 251 -25.25 -29.69 -3.62
N LEU A 252 -25.38 -28.70 -4.51
CA LEU A 252 -26.68 -28.05 -4.75
C LEU A 252 -27.62 -28.95 -5.55
N ARG A 253 -28.91 -28.94 -5.18
CA ARG A 253 -30.00 -29.61 -5.88
C ARG A 253 -31.19 -28.68 -6.03
N LEU A 254 -31.87 -28.82 -7.16
CA LEU A 254 -33.22 -28.29 -7.34
C LEU A 254 -34.18 -29.47 -7.35
N VAL A 255 -35.07 -29.52 -6.37
CA VAL A 255 -36.12 -30.53 -6.29
C VAL A 255 -37.42 -29.90 -6.78
N ALA A 256 -38.12 -30.58 -7.69
CA ALA A 256 -39.41 -30.10 -8.17
C ALA A 256 -40.41 -30.04 -7.01
N ASP A 257 -41.05 -28.90 -6.81
CA ASP A 257 -42.05 -28.69 -5.77
C ASP A 257 -43.22 -27.88 -6.33
N SER A 258 -44.36 -28.55 -6.51
CA SER A 258 -45.59 -27.93 -7.00
C SER A 258 -46.22 -26.93 -6.02
N ARG A 259 -45.78 -26.91 -4.75
CA ARG A 259 -46.22 -25.96 -3.73
C ARG A 259 -45.41 -24.67 -3.76
N SER A 260 -44.18 -24.72 -4.27
CA SER A 260 -43.32 -23.56 -4.42
C SER A 260 -43.81 -22.69 -5.59
N LYS A 261 -43.80 -21.36 -5.40
CA LYS A 261 -44.17 -20.40 -6.44
C LYS A 261 -43.27 -20.50 -7.69
N SER A 262 -42.01 -20.90 -7.50
CA SER A 262 -41.06 -21.08 -8.60
C SER A 262 -41.08 -22.49 -9.21
N GLY A 263 -41.84 -23.41 -8.61
CA GLY A 263 -41.86 -24.83 -9.00
C GLY A 263 -40.67 -25.64 -8.47
N TYR A 264 -39.76 -25.02 -7.71
CA TYR A 264 -38.56 -25.67 -7.17
C TYR A 264 -38.34 -25.36 -5.69
N THR A 265 -37.69 -26.31 -5.02
CA THR A 265 -37.06 -26.13 -3.71
C THR A 265 -35.55 -26.24 -3.86
N LEU A 266 -34.84 -25.20 -3.41
CA LEU A 266 -33.37 -25.20 -3.35
C LEU A 266 -32.90 -26.07 -2.18
N CYS A 267 -32.05 -27.06 -2.46
CA CYS A 267 -31.56 -27.98 -1.44
C CYS A 267 -30.04 -28.17 -1.52
N ALA A 268 -29.44 -28.65 -0.42
CA ALA A 268 -28.08 -29.15 -0.36
C ALA A 268 -28.08 -30.65 -0.03
N VAL A 269 -27.26 -31.45 -0.71
CA VAL A 269 -27.02 -32.86 -0.37
C VAL A 269 -26.57 -32.95 1.08
N PHE A 270 -27.28 -33.70 1.91
CA PHE A 270 -26.93 -33.90 3.31
C PHE A 270 -26.05 -35.15 3.48
N ARG A 271 -24.77 -34.93 3.77
CA ARG A 271 -23.82 -35.99 4.12
C ARG A 271 -23.63 -35.98 5.64
N ASN A 272 -23.41 -37.15 6.25
CA ASN A 272 -23.32 -37.38 7.71
C ASN A 272 -22.82 -36.17 8.52
N LEU A 273 -23.52 -35.88 9.64
CA LEU A 273 -23.23 -34.78 10.56
C LEU A 273 -21.74 -34.69 10.94
N GLN A 274 -21.09 -33.60 10.56
CA GLN A 274 -19.81 -33.23 11.15
C GLN A 274 -20.02 -32.88 12.63
N ARG A 275 -19.13 -33.36 13.50
CA ARG A 275 -19.20 -33.13 14.94
C ARG A 275 -19.21 -31.62 15.23
N GLY A 276 -20.31 -31.10 15.80
CA GLY A 276 -20.48 -29.68 16.13
C GLY A 276 -21.03 -28.79 14.98
N ALA A 277 -21.59 -29.38 13.93
CA ALA A 277 -22.47 -28.71 12.97
C ALA A 277 -23.90 -28.60 13.52
N ALA A 278 -24.71 -27.69 12.97
CA ALA A 278 -26.14 -27.65 13.25
C ALA A 278 -26.76 -29.03 12.96
N ILE A 279 -27.55 -29.55 13.89
CA ILE A 279 -28.50 -30.62 13.55
C ILE A 279 -29.59 -29.91 12.75
N PRO A 280 -29.79 -30.24 11.46
CA PRO A 280 -30.88 -29.66 10.70
C PRO A 280 -32.19 -29.92 11.43
N ASP A 281 -33.17 -29.04 11.28
CA ASP A 281 -34.52 -29.40 11.66
C ASP A 281 -34.90 -30.68 10.90
N VAL A 282 -35.45 -31.67 11.59
CA VAL A 282 -35.86 -32.92 10.94
C VAL A 282 -36.85 -32.62 9.81
N SER A 283 -37.65 -31.54 9.94
CA SER A 283 -38.57 -31.10 8.89
C SER A 283 -37.89 -30.53 7.63
N SER A 284 -36.62 -30.14 7.69
CA SER A 284 -35.88 -29.65 6.51
C SER A 284 -35.16 -30.76 5.74
N LEU A 285 -35.16 -31.99 6.26
CA LEU A 285 -34.52 -33.14 5.64
C LEU A 285 -35.55 -34.03 4.94
N PHE A 286 -35.29 -34.38 3.68
CA PHE A 286 -36.12 -35.33 2.94
C PHE A 286 -35.31 -36.04 1.85
N PHE A 287 -35.86 -37.13 1.33
CA PHE A 287 -35.26 -37.88 0.22
C PHE A 287 -35.80 -37.36 -1.11
N THR A 288 -34.92 -37.16 -2.08
CA THR A 288 -35.32 -36.90 -3.47
C THR A 288 -35.92 -38.15 -4.13
N SER A 289 -36.50 -38.00 -5.32
CA SER A 289 -36.97 -39.12 -6.15
C SER A 289 -35.86 -40.12 -6.48
N GLU A 290 -34.61 -39.67 -6.52
CA GLU A 290 -33.42 -40.47 -6.77
C GLU A 290 -32.85 -41.12 -5.48
N GLY A 291 -33.50 -40.92 -4.33
CA GLY A 291 -33.09 -41.47 -3.04
C GLY A 291 -31.93 -40.74 -2.38
N GLU A 292 -31.59 -39.52 -2.83
CA GLU A 292 -30.57 -38.69 -2.19
C GLU A 292 -31.16 -37.96 -0.97
N LEU A 293 -30.50 -38.02 0.18
CA LEU A 293 -30.92 -37.25 1.35
C LEU A 293 -30.48 -35.79 1.18
N VAL A 294 -31.43 -34.87 1.19
CA VAL A 294 -31.18 -33.44 0.99
C VAL A 294 -31.76 -32.60 2.13
N GLU A 295 -31.15 -31.44 2.36
CA GLU A 295 -31.60 -30.41 3.29
C GLU A 295 -32.10 -29.19 2.51
N GLU A 296 -33.28 -28.67 2.81
CA GLU A 296 -33.78 -27.43 2.23
C GLU A 296 -32.93 -26.22 2.64
N ILE A 297 -32.60 -25.36 1.66
CA ILE A 297 -31.92 -24.08 1.86
C ILE A 297 -32.96 -22.97 1.92
N TYR A 298 -33.04 -22.30 3.07
CA TYR A 298 -33.99 -21.21 3.32
C TYR A 298 -33.39 -19.82 3.11
N GLN A 299 -32.08 -19.70 3.26
CA GLN A 299 -31.32 -18.45 3.13
C GLN A 299 -29.89 -18.82 2.81
N VAL A 300 -29.20 -17.97 2.04
CA VAL A 300 -27.83 -18.26 1.62
C VAL A 300 -26.95 -17.02 1.63
N GLY A 301 -25.73 -17.17 2.16
CA GLY A 301 -24.62 -16.24 1.93
C GLY A 301 -23.71 -16.73 0.82
N LEU A 302 -23.19 -15.83 -0.01
CA LEU A 302 -22.38 -16.18 -1.18
C LEU A 302 -20.92 -15.76 -1.02
N GLU A 303 -20.03 -16.71 -1.29
CA GLU A 303 -18.59 -16.53 -1.43
C GLU A 303 -18.14 -17.15 -2.76
N LEU A 304 -18.64 -16.56 -3.86
CA LEU A 304 -18.49 -17.06 -5.23
C LEU A 304 -18.02 -15.99 -6.19
N HIS A 305 -17.16 -16.36 -7.13
CA HIS A 305 -16.82 -15.53 -8.26
C HIS A 305 -18.02 -15.40 -9.22
N GLN A 306 -18.19 -14.26 -9.93
CA GLN A 306 -19.26 -14.10 -10.92
C GLN A 306 -19.20 -15.19 -11.99
N ARG A 307 -18.00 -15.67 -12.40
CA ARG A 307 -17.89 -16.80 -13.34
C ARG A 307 -18.50 -18.09 -12.80
N GLU A 308 -18.45 -18.31 -11.49
CA GLU A 308 -19.04 -19.48 -10.84
C GLU A 308 -20.56 -19.35 -10.76
N LEU A 309 -21.06 -18.14 -10.47
CA LEU A 309 -22.49 -17.83 -10.59
C LEU A 309 -22.95 -18.09 -12.02
N LEU A 310 -22.28 -17.51 -13.00
CA LEU A 310 -22.70 -17.60 -14.39
C LEU A 310 -22.47 -18.99 -15.02
N ALA A 311 -21.73 -19.88 -14.37
CA ALA A 311 -21.64 -21.27 -14.82
C ALA A 311 -22.88 -22.12 -14.44
N MET A 312 -23.73 -21.63 -13.54
CA MET A 312 -24.92 -22.36 -13.08
C MET A 312 -26.07 -22.27 -14.07
N ARG A 313 -26.97 -23.27 -14.04
CA ARG A 313 -28.22 -23.24 -14.80
C ARG A 313 -29.10 -22.07 -14.35
N PRO A 314 -29.86 -21.43 -15.27
CA PRO A 314 -30.69 -20.27 -14.93
C PRO A 314 -31.66 -20.51 -13.77
N GLU A 315 -32.28 -21.68 -13.68
CA GLU A 315 -33.21 -22.02 -12.60
C GLU A 315 -32.51 -22.04 -11.24
N MET A 316 -31.27 -22.54 -11.18
CA MET A 316 -30.49 -22.58 -9.95
C MET A 316 -30.17 -21.15 -9.48
N LEU A 317 -29.76 -20.29 -10.41
CA LEU A 317 -29.47 -18.89 -10.11
C LEU A 317 -30.70 -18.15 -9.61
N ARG A 318 -31.87 -18.36 -10.22
CA ARG A 318 -33.12 -17.77 -9.75
C ARG A 318 -33.45 -18.19 -8.32
N GLU A 319 -33.36 -19.49 -8.02
CA GLU A 319 -33.62 -19.99 -6.67
C GLU A 319 -32.63 -19.49 -5.61
N ILE A 320 -31.34 -19.37 -5.97
CA ILE A 320 -30.32 -18.73 -5.12
C ILE A 320 -30.66 -17.26 -4.90
N SER A 321 -31.02 -16.54 -5.96
CA SER A 321 -31.32 -15.10 -5.91
C SER A 321 -32.49 -14.78 -4.99
N LEU A 322 -33.49 -15.67 -4.91
CA LEU A 322 -34.63 -15.53 -4.02
C LEU A 322 -34.29 -15.67 -2.53
N ARG A 323 -33.14 -16.27 -2.21
CA ARG A 323 -32.74 -16.64 -0.83
C ARG A 323 -31.44 -15.97 -0.39
N CYS A 324 -30.73 -15.36 -1.33
CA CYS A 324 -29.47 -14.70 -1.08
C CYS A 324 -29.71 -13.42 -0.28
N PHE A 325 -28.99 -13.23 0.82
CA PHE A 325 -29.10 -11.98 1.57
C PHE A 325 -28.44 -10.80 0.85
N ASN A 326 -27.47 -11.08 -0.03
CA ASN A 326 -26.82 -10.06 -0.85
C ASN A 326 -27.50 -10.02 -2.21
N ASP A 327 -28.21 -8.93 -2.50
CA ASP A 327 -29.03 -8.81 -3.71
C ASP A 327 -28.17 -9.01 -4.98
N MET A 328 -28.72 -9.68 -6.00
CA MET A 328 -28.00 -9.85 -7.26
C MET A 328 -27.75 -8.53 -7.98
N ARG A 329 -28.63 -7.52 -7.81
CA ARG A 329 -28.40 -6.16 -8.28
C ARG A 329 -27.18 -5.55 -7.61
N THR A 330 -26.96 -5.80 -6.31
CA THR A 330 -25.74 -5.39 -5.59
C THR A 330 -24.50 -6.09 -6.15
N ILE A 331 -24.54 -7.41 -6.31
CA ILE A 331 -23.39 -8.21 -6.77
C ILE A 331 -23.00 -7.89 -8.22
N LEU A 332 -23.97 -7.66 -9.10
CA LEU A 332 -23.75 -7.52 -10.54
C LEU A 332 -23.70 -6.05 -11.01
N LEU A 333 -24.38 -5.13 -10.32
CA LEU A 333 -24.36 -3.70 -10.68
C LEU A 333 -23.43 -2.90 -9.78
N VAL A 334 -23.64 -2.95 -8.46
CA VAL A 334 -22.95 -2.05 -7.51
C VAL A 334 -21.46 -2.37 -7.39
N HIS A 335 -21.09 -3.64 -7.50
CA HIS A 335 -19.69 -4.04 -7.51
C HIS A 335 -18.94 -3.63 -8.80
N ASP A 336 -19.64 -3.41 -9.91
CA ASP A 336 -19.01 -3.07 -11.19
C ASP A 336 -18.34 -1.70 -11.10
N LYS A 337 -17.08 -1.60 -11.52
CA LYS A 337 -16.32 -0.34 -11.40
C LYS A 337 -16.95 0.82 -12.17
N ARG A 338 -17.77 0.53 -13.19
CA ARG A 338 -18.54 1.52 -13.95
C ARG A 338 -19.59 2.22 -13.09
N MET A 339 -20.06 1.60 -12.00
CA MET A 339 -21.06 2.20 -11.10
C MET A 339 -20.60 3.56 -10.55
N LEU A 340 -19.32 3.70 -10.19
CA LEU A 340 -18.79 4.99 -9.70
C LEU A 340 -18.90 6.10 -10.75
N GLY A 341 -18.64 5.78 -12.03
CA GLY A 341 -18.82 6.74 -13.12
C GLY A 341 -20.28 7.09 -13.36
N ILE A 342 -21.19 6.10 -13.27
CA ILE A 342 -22.63 6.33 -13.39
C ILE A 342 -23.13 7.25 -12.27
N VAL A 343 -22.74 7.01 -11.02
CA VAL A 343 -23.08 7.89 -9.89
C VAL A 343 -22.71 9.34 -10.20
N LYS A 344 -21.48 9.59 -10.66
CA LYS A 344 -21.02 10.95 -11.01
C LYS A 344 -21.86 11.59 -12.12
N GLN A 345 -22.24 10.83 -13.12
CA GLN A 345 -23.06 11.30 -14.24
C GLN A 345 -24.52 11.59 -13.84
N GLU A 346 -25.05 10.92 -12.80
CA GLU A 346 -26.45 11.07 -12.36
C GLU A 346 -26.68 12.19 -11.34
N LEU A 347 -25.64 12.77 -10.74
CA LEU A 347 -25.75 13.70 -9.60
C LEU A 347 -26.75 14.85 -9.85
N GLN A 348 -26.66 15.52 -11.00
CA GLN A 348 -27.54 16.66 -11.31
C GLN A 348 -29.02 16.22 -11.42
N LYS A 349 -29.27 15.07 -12.05
CA LYS A 349 -30.62 14.53 -12.21
C LYS A 349 -31.19 14.11 -10.85
N GLN A 350 -30.38 13.47 -10.01
CA GLN A 350 -30.79 13.05 -8.67
C GLN A 350 -31.11 14.22 -7.74
N VAL A 351 -30.39 15.34 -7.87
CA VAL A 351 -30.73 16.60 -7.19
C VAL A 351 -32.08 17.12 -7.68
N ALA A 352 -32.29 17.17 -9.01
CA ALA A 352 -33.56 17.62 -9.59
C ALA A 352 -34.76 16.75 -9.15
N LEU A 353 -34.54 15.43 -9.01
CA LEU A 353 -35.51 14.46 -8.50
C LEU A 353 -35.63 14.44 -6.97
N ARG A 354 -34.82 15.23 -6.24
CA ARG A 354 -34.77 15.30 -4.77
C ARG A 354 -34.43 13.97 -4.10
N VAL A 355 -33.70 13.11 -4.80
CA VAL A 355 -33.14 11.86 -4.26
C VAL A 355 -32.00 12.18 -3.30
N ILE A 356 -31.14 13.12 -3.72
CA ILE A 356 -30.04 13.67 -2.91
C ILE A 356 -30.14 15.19 -2.88
N THR A 357 -29.57 15.79 -1.85
CA THR A 357 -29.43 17.26 -1.75
C THR A 357 -28.26 17.77 -2.59
N GLU A 358 -28.23 19.07 -2.89
CA GLU A 358 -27.08 19.72 -3.54
C GLU A 358 -25.77 19.48 -2.76
N ARG A 359 -25.84 19.53 -1.43
CA ARG A 359 -24.70 19.23 -0.55
C ARG A 359 -24.22 17.79 -0.74
N GLN A 360 -25.13 16.82 -0.77
CA GLN A 360 -24.77 15.42 -1.00
C GLN A 360 -24.17 15.20 -2.39
N ALA A 361 -24.69 15.89 -3.42
CA ALA A 361 -24.09 15.83 -4.75
C ALA A 361 -22.65 16.37 -4.78
N MET A 362 -22.39 17.49 -4.09
CA MET A 362 -21.03 18.02 -3.95
C MET A 362 -20.11 17.05 -3.18
N ILE A 363 -20.63 16.43 -2.12
CA ILE A 363 -19.90 15.42 -1.34
C ILE A 363 -19.56 14.21 -2.21
N LEU A 364 -20.47 13.72 -3.03
CA LEU A 364 -20.22 12.60 -3.95
C LEU A 364 -19.23 12.96 -5.05
N ASP A 365 -19.36 14.13 -5.66
CA ASP A 365 -18.44 14.58 -6.71
C ASP A 365 -17.00 14.70 -6.20
N ARG A 366 -16.83 15.23 -4.99
CA ARG A 366 -15.53 15.32 -4.28
C ARG A 366 -15.09 14.00 -3.63
N GLY A 367 -16.04 13.13 -3.33
CA GLY A 367 -15.82 11.90 -2.57
C GLY A 367 -15.58 10.66 -3.44
N ILE A 368 -15.87 10.72 -4.73
CA ILE A 368 -15.65 9.62 -5.69
C ILE A 368 -14.50 10.00 -6.62
N ALA A 369 -13.60 9.05 -6.88
CA ALA A 369 -12.54 9.22 -7.87
C ALA A 369 -13.16 9.33 -9.27
N ASP A 370 -12.70 10.30 -10.08
CA ASP A 370 -13.20 10.51 -11.44
C ASP A 370 -13.04 9.23 -12.26
N THR A 371 -14.17 8.61 -12.62
CA THR A 371 -14.22 7.29 -13.25
C THR A 371 -14.92 7.42 -14.60
N LEU A 372 -14.14 7.32 -15.67
CA LEU A 372 -14.62 7.49 -17.04
C LEU A 372 -15.06 6.13 -17.60
N LEU A 373 -16.27 6.11 -18.16
CA LEU A 373 -16.85 4.89 -18.70
C LEU A 373 -16.28 4.60 -20.11
N PRO A 374 -16.11 3.32 -20.49
CA PRO A 374 -15.90 2.94 -21.88
C PRO A 374 -16.94 3.57 -22.81
N GLY A 375 -16.52 4.04 -23.98
CA GLY A 375 -17.39 4.68 -24.97
C GLY A 375 -17.97 6.05 -24.59
N SER A 376 -17.65 6.60 -23.42
CA SER A 376 -18.20 7.87 -22.95
C SER A 376 -17.58 9.10 -23.61
N LEU A 377 -18.31 10.23 -23.58
CA LEU A 377 -17.82 11.52 -24.09
C LEU A 377 -16.64 12.05 -23.26
N GLU A 378 -16.63 11.76 -21.96
CA GLU A 378 -15.57 12.13 -21.03
C GLU A 378 -14.28 11.37 -21.35
N LEU A 379 -14.38 10.07 -21.67
CA LEU A 379 -13.24 9.27 -22.13
C LEU A 379 -12.71 9.78 -23.47
N ASN A 380 -13.60 10.09 -24.42
CA ASN A 380 -13.20 10.70 -25.70
C ASN A 380 -12.47 12.03 -25.49
N SER A 381 -12.96 12.86 -24.57
CA SER A 381 -12.33 14.13 -24.22
C SER A 381 -10.94 13.94 -23.59
N LEU A 382 -10.77 12.94 -22.72
CA LEU A 382 -9.47 12.57 -22.17
C LEU A 382 -8.50 12.09 -23.26
N MET A 383 -8.99 11.32 -24.23
CA MET A 383 -8.19 10.85 -25.36
C MET A 383 -7.63 12.02 -26.18
N MET A 384 -8.49 12.97 -26.58
CA MET A 384 -8.07 14.17 -27.31
C MET A 384 -7.05 15.01 -26.51
N ARG A 385 -7.26 15.18 -25.20
CA ARG A 385 -6.32 15.87 -24.31
C ARG A 385 -5.00 15.12 -24.16
N SER A 386 -5.02 13.79 -24.16
CA SER A 386 -3.83 12.95 -24.07
C SER A 386 -2.98 13.02 -25.34
N GLU A 387 -3.59 13.25 -26.51
CA GLU A 387 -2.86 13.51 -27.76
C GLU A 387 -2.10 14.85 -27.70
N ALA A 388 -2.73 15.89 -27.14
CA ALA A 388 -2.11 17.20 -26.97
C ALA A 388 -1.08 17.26 -25.83
N ASN A 389 -1.30 16.50 -24.75
CA ASN A 389 -0.43 16.43 -23.58
C ASN A 389 -0.14 14.97 -23.19
N PRO A 390 0.94 14.38 -23.73
CA PRO A 390 1.28 12.99 -23.45
C PRO A 390 1.47 12.67 -21.96
N ASN A 391 1.89 13.63 -21.14
CA ASN A 391 2.16 13.42 -19.72
C ASN A 391 0.90 13.30 -18.85
N LEU A 392 -0.27 13.65 -19.39
CA LEU A 392 -1.56 13.49 -18.72
C LEU A 392 -1.80 12.03 -18.30
N ARG A 393 -1.23 11.05 -19.01
CA ARG A 393 -1.30 9.62 -18.66
C ARG A 393 -0.89 9.31 -17.22
N ASN A 394 0.03 10.08 -16.64
CA ASN A 394 0.55 9.86 -15.29
C ASN A 394 -0.52 10.10 -14.19
N GLU A 395 -1.58 10.83 -14.54
CA GLU A 395 -2.71 11.16 -13.66
C GLU A 395 -3.83 10.11 -13.69
N PHE A 396 -3.72 9.08 -14.52
CA PHE A 396 -4.78 8.09 -14.72
C PHE A 396 -4.26 6.66 -14.66
N LEU A 397 -5.21 5.73 -14.51
CA LEU A 397 -4.99 4.30 -14.55
C LEU A 397 -6.19 3.62 -15.24
N LEU A 398 -5.97 2.44 -15.81
CA LEU A 398 -7.01 1.55 -16.32
C LEU A 398 -7.34 0.51 -15.26
N LYS A 399 -8.64 0.30 -14.98
CA LYS A 399 -9.12 -0.80 -14.13
C LYS A 399 -10.10 -1.69 -14.90
N PRO A 400 -9.86 -3.02 -15.00
CA PRO A 400 -10.83 -3.93 -15.57
C PRO A 400 -12.15 -3.88 -14.80
N ILE A 401 -13.28 -3.86 -15.52
CA ILE A 401 -14.60 -3.56 -14.93
C ILE A 401 -15.05 -4.56 -13.85
N ARG A 402 -14.58 -5.81 -13.92
CA ARG A 402 -15.04 -6.94 -13.07
C ARG A 402 -13.95 -7.58 -12.20
N SER A 403 -12.70 -7.14 -12.30
CA SER A 403 -11.60 -7.72 -11.51
C SER A 403 -11.70 -7.33 -10.03
N GLY A 404 -11.05 -8.09 -9.14
CA GLY A 404 -10.89 -7.74 -7.73
C GLY A 404 -9.42 -7.79 -7.33
N LYS A 405 -9.11 -7.40 -6.08
CA LYS A 405 -7.75 -7.52 -5.50
C LYS A 405 -6.65 -6.82 -6.32
N GLY A 406 -7.01 -5.77 -7.05
CA GLY A 406 -6.09 -5.01 -7.92
C GLY A 406 -5.67 -5.72 -9.21
N ASP A 407 -6.25 -6.89 -9.52
CA ASP A 407 -5.86 -7.67 -10.69
C ASP A 407 -6.15 -6.94 -12.01
N GLY A 408 -5.15 -6.92 -12.89
CA GLY A 408 -5.19 -6.26 -14.20
C GLY A 408 -5.21 -4.73 -14.18
N ILE A 409 -5.00 -4.06 -13.05
CA ILE A 409 -4.86 -2.59 -13.02
C ILE A 409 -3.55 -2.19 -13.71
N VAL A 410 -3.62 -1.19 -14.58
CA VAL A 410 -2.46 -0.65 -15.30
C VAL A 410 -2.40 0.86 -15.06
N PHE A 411 -1.29 1.36 -14.49
CA PHE A 411 -1.11 2.81 -14.34
C PHE A 411 -0.67 3.41 -15.66
N GLY A 412 -1.19 4.59 -16.00
CA GLY A 412 -0.81 5.27 -17.25
C GLY A 412 0.67 5.68 -17.28
N GLU A 413 1.31 5.83 -16.13
CA GLU A 413 2.77 6.07 -16.04
C GLU A 413 3.62 4.88 -16.46
N ASP A 414 3.07 3.66 -16.39
CA ASP A 414 3.74 2.43 -16.80
C ASP A 414 3.64 2.19 -18.32
N LEU A 415 2.84 3.02 -19.02
CA LEU A 415 2.62 2.93 -20.46
C LEU A 415 3.36 4.05 -21.20
N GLY A 416 3.90 3.71 -22.37
CA GLY A 416 4.35 4.71 -23.34
C GLY A 416 3.16 5.52 -23.86
N SER A 417 3.39 6.75 -24.32
CA SER A 417 2.32 7.64 -24.80
C SER A 417 1.48 7.03 -25.93
N VAL A 418 2.12 6.27 -26.83
CA VAL A 418 1.44 5.58 -27.93
C VAL A 418 0.59 4.42 -27.41
N GLU A 419 1.09 3.66 -26.45
CA GLU A 419 0.38 2.55 -25.81
C GLU A 419 -0.81 3.04 -25.00
N TRP A 420 -0.65 4.16 -24.28
CA TRP A 420 -1.73 4.84 -23.56
C TRP A 420 -2.87 5.23 -24.50
N LEU A 421 -2.57 5.92 -25.60
CA LEU A 421 -3.58 6.31 -26.59
C LEU A 421 -4.24 5.09 -27.25
N ALA A 422 -3.49 4.03 -27.53
CA ALA A 422 -4.05 2.79 -28.05
C ALA A 422 -4.99 2.11 -27.04
N ALA A 423 -4.63 2.14 -25.74
CA ALA A 423 -5.48 1.62 -24.68
C ALA A 423 -6.77 2.44 -24.54
N LEU A 424 -6.72 3.78 -24.57
CA LEU A 424 -7.90 4.64 -24.56
C LEU A 424 -8.80 4.38 -25.78
N ARG A 425 -8.22 4.32 -26.99
CA ARG A 425 -8.97 4.02 -28.23
C ARG A 425 -9.67 2.67 -28.17
N ARG A 426 -9.01 1.65 -27.61
CA ARG A 426 -9.63 0.33 -27.41
C ARG A 426 -10.90 0.44 -26.56
N GLN A 427 -10.88 1.24 -25.50
CA GLN A 427 -12.06 1.44 -24.64
C GLN A 427 -13.18 2.28 -25.28
N MET A 428 -12.94 2.87 -26.46
CA MET A 428 -13.96 3.52 -27.28
C MET A 428 -14.64 2.56 -28.29
N ASP A 429 -14.12 1.34 -28.46
CA ASP A 429 -14.66 0.36 -29.40
C ASP A 429 -15.95 -0.28 -28.84
N PRO A 430 -17.12 -0.10 -29.49
CA PRO A 430 -18.37 -0.72 -29.04
C PRO A 430 -18.36 -2.26 -29.19
N ALA A 431 -17.46 -2.83 -30.01
CA ALA A 431 -17.31 -4.27 -30.16
C ALA A 431 -16.44 -4.89 -29.06
N LEU A 432 -15.87 -4.09 -28.15
CA LEU A 432 -15.05 -4.60 -27.06
C LEU A 432 -15.91 -5.40 -26.07
N GLY A 433 -15.61 -6.69 -25.96
CA GLY A 433 -16.26 -7.57 -24.99
C GLY A 433 -15.99 -7.17 -23.53
N LEU A 434 -16.85 -7.64 -22.62
CA LEU A 434 -16.79 -7.31 -21.19
C LEU A 434 -15.46 -7.66 -20.52
N GLU A 435 -14.78 -8.73 -20.97
CA GLU A 435 -13.49 -9.16 -20.42
C GLU A 435 -12.34 -8.19 -20.75
N GLY A 436 -12.41 -7.51 -21.89
CA GLY A 436 -11.40 -6.52 -22.31
C GLY A 436 -11.70 -5.09 -21.84
N SER A 437 -12.87 -4.88 -21.25
CA SER A 437 -13.37 -3.56 -20.89
C SER A 437 -12.76 -3.05 -19.58
N CYS A 438 -12.33 -1.80 -19.58
CA CYS A 438 -11.73 -1.11 -18.44
C CYS A 438 -12.34 0.28 -18.26
N VAL A 439 -12.61 0.68 -17.01
CA VAL A 439 -12.77 2.10 -16.71
C VAL A 439 -11.42 2.79 -16.72
N VAL A 440 -11.40 4.07 -17.08
CA VAL A 440 -10.24 4.94 -16.89
C VAL A 440 -10.52 5.81 -15.67
N GLN A 441 -9.73 5.65 -14.61
CA GLN A 441 -9.96 6.35 -13.35
C GLN A 441 -8.80 7.30 -13.05
N ARG A 442 -9.09 8.49 -12.51
CA ARG A 442 -8.07 9.39 -12.00
C ARG A 442 -7.30 8.70 -10.88
N ARG A 443 -5.98 8.73 -10.97
CA ARG A 443 -5.08 8.25 -9.94
C ARG A 443 -5.20 9.15 -8.71
N ILE A 444 -5.44 8.54 -7.57
CA ILE A 444 -5.32 9.20 -6.27
C ILE A 444 -3.89 8.99 -5.78
N VAL A 445 -3.19 10.09 -5.45
CA VAL A 445 -1.86 10.03 -4.84
C VAL A 445 -2.05 10.26 -3.35
N PRO A 446 -1.97 9.21 -2.51
CA PRO A 446 -2.09 9.40 -1.08
C PRO A 446 -0.87 10.13 -0.54
N ARG A 447 -1.04 10.79 0.62
CA ARG A 447 0.10 11.38 1.36
C ARG A 447 1.15 10.31 1.60
N LEU A 448 2.34 10.49 1.04
CA LEU A 448 3.46 9.59 1.26
C LEU A 448 4.11 9.92 2.61
N PHE A 449 4.53 8.89 3.36
CA PHE A 449 5.29 9.07 4.61
C PHE A 449 6.56 9.93 4.40
N ALA A 450 7.11 9.99 3.19
CA ALA A 450 8.25 10.82 2.83
C ALA A 450 8.04 12.34 3.07
N GLN A 451 6.79 12.77 3.19
CA GLN A 451 6.39 14.17 3.45
C GLN A 451 5.73 14.33 4.82
N GLU A 452 5.61 13.25 5.60
CA GLU A 452 5.03 13.32 6.92
C GLU A 452 6.09 13.90 7.89
N PRO A 453 5.80 15.03 8.58
CA PRO A 453 6.81 15.80 9.31
C PRO A 453 7.60 15.00 10.34
N GLY A 454 6.97 14.08 11.07
CA GLY A 454 7.70 13.35 12.10
C GLY A 454 8.56 12.22 11.51
N HIS A 455 8.13 11.54 10.44
CA HIS A 455 8.99 10.62 9.70
C HIS A 455 10.25 11.34 9.19
N VAL A 456 10.07 12.51 8.59
CA VAL A 456 11.18 13.35 8.12
C VAL A 456 12.09 13.76 9.28
N ARG A 457 11.50 14.13 10.44
CA ARG A 457 12.24 14.45 11.66
C ARG A 457 13.04 13.26 12.19
N VAL A 458 12.45 12.08 12.28
CA VAL A 458 13.13 10.85 12.73
C VAL A 458 14.30 10.51 11.82
N VAL A 459 14.13 10.66 10.49
CA VAL A 459 15.23 10.51 9.53
C VAL A 459 16.35 11.52 9.83
N SER A 460 16.02 12.80 9.96
CA SER A 460 16.98 13.88 10.25
C SER A 460 17.73 13.64 11.58
N GLU A 461 17.01 13.42 12.68
CA GLU A 461 17.59 13.17 14.01
C GLU A 461 18.48 11.91 14.01
N THR A 462 18.08 10.86 13.29
CA THR A 462 18.90 9.64 13.18
C THR A 462 20.18 9.90 12.39
N LEU A 463 20.13 10.66 11.29
CA LEU A 463 21.33 11.07 10.56
C LEU A 463 22.25 11.95 11.41
N GLU A 464 21.71 12.86 12.19
CA GLU A 464 22.50 13.71 13.09
C GLU A 464 23.17 12.89 14.21
N GLN A 465 22.41 12.00 14.87
CA GLN A 465 22.92 11.24 16.00
C GLN A 465 23.87 10.12 15.56
N ARG A 466 23.47 9.30 14.58
CA ARG A 466 24.18 8.08 14.19
C ARG A 466 25.03 8.25 12.93
N GLY A 467 24.71 9.19 12.05
CA GLY A 467 25.40 9.39 10.77
C GLY A 467 25.15 8.28 9.75
N VAL A 468 24.26 7.33 10.02
CA VAL A 468 23.86 6.29 9.06
C VAL A 468 22.45 5.82 9.40
N LEU A 469 21.63 5.59 8.37
CA LEU A 469 20.32 4.95 8.53
C LEU A 469 19.95 4.16 7.28
N LYS A 470 19.08 3.17 7.49
CA LYS A 470 18.43 2.40 6.44
C LYS A 470 16.93 2.61 6.51
N VAL A 471 16.31 2.92 5.37
CA VAL A 471 14.87 2.87 5.15
C VAL A 471 14.56 1.64 4.30
N SER A 472 13.59 0.83 4.72
CA SER A 472 13.05 -0.28 3.92
C SER A 472 11.69 0.11 3.38
N LEU A 473 11.56 0.18 2.05
CA LEU A 473 10.29 0.43 1.39
C LEU A 473 9.45 -0.85 1.36
N GLY A 474 8.20 -0.76 1.81
CA GLY A 474 7.21 -1.84 1.70
C GLY A 474 6.51 -1.90 0.34
N PHE A 475 6.99 -1.12 -0.64
CA PHE A 475 6.41 -0.97 -1.98
C PHE A 475 7.52 -0.75 -3.02
N ALA A 476 7.21 -1.01 -4.29
CA ALA A 476 8.15 -0.75 -5.39
C ALA A 476 8.27 0.76 -5.67
N ASP A 477 9.50 1.26 -5.77
CA ASP A 477 9.79 2.66 -6.13
C ASP A 477 10.94 2.76 -7.14
N PRO A 478 10.75 2.25 -8.38
CA PRO A 478 11.80 2.24 -9.40
C PRO A 478 12.22 3.64 -9.86
N GLN A 479 11.39 4.66 -9.56
CA GLN A 479 11.62 6.06 -9.92
C GLN A 479 12.20 6.89 -8.77
N SER A 480 12.41 6.31 -7.58
CA SER A 480 12.96 7.00 -6.40
C SER A 480 12.12 8.17 -5.90
N ARG A 481 10.81 8.13 -6.11
CA ARG A 481 9.89 9.21 -5.70
C ARG A 481 9.89 9.41 -4.19
N TYR A 482 9.99 8.32 -3.43
CA TYR A 482 10.08 8.41 -1.98
C TYR A 482 11.34 9.18 -1.56
N LEU A 483 12.50 8.82 -2.13
CA LEU A 483 13.77 9.45 -1.79
C LEU A 483 13.79 10.92 -2.22
N GLU A 484 13.28 11.22 -3.41
CA GLU A 484 13.16 12.59 -3.93
C GLU A 484 12.32 13.46 -2.99
N GLN A 485 11.14 12.98 -2.58
CA GLN A 485 10.26 13.71 -1.66
C GLN A 485 10.85 13.83 -0.26
N LEU A 486 11.55 12.81 0.22
CA LEU A 486 12.23 12.86 1.52
C LEU A 486 13.31 13.95 1.51
N LEU A 487 14.11 14.04 0.43
CA LEU A 487 15.14 15.07 0.28
C LEU A 487 14.55 16.47 0.19
N HIS A 488 13.45 16.66 -0.53
CA HIS A 488 12.70 17.92 -0.53
C HIS A 488 12.22 18.30 0.88
N SER A 489 11.69 17.33 1.64
CA SER A 489 11.17 17.59 2.99
C SER A 489 12.29 17.90 3.98
N LEU A 490 13.40 17.16 3.94
CA LEU A 490 14.61 17.44 4.73
C LEU A 490 15.17 18.84 4.41
N HIS A 491 15.13 19.25 3.14
CA HIS A 491 15.55 20.59 2.72
C HIS A 491 14.67 21.69 3.31
N GLN A 492 13.35 21.49 3.24
CA GLN A 492 12.37 22.47 3.71
C GLN A 492 12.40 22.63 5.23
N HIS A 493 12.60 21.53 5.97
CA HIS A 493 12.33 21.51 7.41
C HIS A 493 13.56 21.31 8.30
N HIS A 494 14.65 20.73 7.79
CA HIS A 494 15.81 20.31 8.60
C HIS A 494 17.16 20.85 8.10
N GLY A 495 17.15 21.85 7.23
CA GLY A 495 18.38 22.54 6.80
C GLY A 495 19.28 21.72 5.85
N HIS A 496 18.81 20.59 5.32
CA HIS A 496 19.50 19.90 4.23
C HIS A 496 19.56 20.79 2.98
N GLN A 497 20.60 20.62 2.17
CA GLN A 497 20.64 21.21 0.84
C GLN A 497 19.99 20.25 -0.16
N LEU A 498 19.51 20.79 -1.28
CA LEU A 498 19.03 19.93 -2.37
C LEU A 498 20.22 19.15 -2.98
N PRO A 499 19.97 17.97 -3.57
CA PRO A 499 21.03 17.17 -4.17
C PRO A 499 21.82 17.88 -5.26
N ILE A 500 23.10 17.54 -5.35
CA ILE A 500 24.02 18.05 -6.36
C ILE A 500 23.74 17.32 -7.67
N SER A 501 23.40 18.04 -8.73
CA SER A 501 23.15 17.43 -10.04
C SER A 501 24.41 16.77 -10.60
N HIS A 502 24.31 15.50 -10.95
CA HIS A 502 25.40 14.72 -11.51
C HIS A 502 25.40 14.79 -13.05
N SER A 503 25.89 15.88 -13.63
CA SER A 503 25.93 16.13 -15.09
C SER A 503 24.58 16.01 -15.83
N ALA A 504 24.52 16.51 -17.06
CA ALA A 504 23.32 17.11 -17.65
C ALA A 504 22.15 16.18 -18.09
N THR A 505 22.13 14.90 -17.74
CA THR A 505 21.18 13.93 -18.36
C THR A 505 20.14 13.27 -17.44
N ARG A 506 20.29 13.27 -16.10
CA ARG A 506 19.34 12.60 -15.18
C ARG A 506 19.05 13.29 -13.84
N GLY A 507 19.17 14.63 -13.75
CA GLY A 507 18.72 15.37 -12.56
C GLY A 507 19.56 15.08 -11.30
N TRP A 508 18.94 14.66 -10.20
CA TRP A 508 19.59 14.41 -8.90
C TRP A 508 20.21 13.03 -8.74
N PHE A 509 19.75 12.06 -9.54
CA PHE A 509 20.03 10.65 -9.31
C PHE A 509 21.03 10.10 -10.32
N TRP A 510 22.01 9.38 -9.81
CA TRP A 510 23.04 8.70 -10.59
C TRP A 510 22.82 7.19 -10.57
N ASP A 511 22.72 6.56 -11.74
CA ASP A 511 22.60 5.10 -11.80
C ASP A 511 23.96 4.44 -11.58
N VAL A 512 24.08 3.62 -10.55
CA VAL A 512 25.28 2.83 -10.27
C VAL A 512 25.04 1.41 -10.79
N LEU A 513 25.28 1.26 -12.10
CA LEU A 513 25.12 0.03 -12.86
C LEU A 513 26.50 -0.38 -13.45
N PRO A 514 26.93 -1.65 -13.30
CA PRO A 514 28.07 -2.15 -14.03
C PRO A 514 27.88 -2.02 -15.55
N SER A 515 28.69 -1.18 -16.21
CA SER A 515 28.62 -0.95 -17.65
C SER A 515 30.02 -0.78 -18.23
N SER A 516 30.31 -1.40 -19.38
CA SER A 516 31.58 -1.27 -20.09
C SER A 516 31.50 -0.38 -21.33
N THR A 517 30.30 0.09 -21.71
CA THR A 517 30.04 0.73 -23.01
C THR A 517 29.25 2.04 -22.94
N SER A 518 28.53 2.30 -21.84
CA SER A 518 27.75 3.53 -21.62
C SER A 518 28.15 4.14 -20.28
N PHE A 519 28.70 5.36 -20.30
CA PHE A 519 29.18 6.09 -19.12
C PHE A 519 28.37 7.38 -18.95
N GLN A 520 27.99 7.69 -17.71
CA GLN A 520 27.26 8.92 -17.38
C GLN A 520 28.18 10.14 -17.25
N THR A 521 29.48 9.93 -17.03
CA THR A 521 30.53 10.96 -17.06
C THR A 521 31.06 11.16 -18.48
N ALA A 522 31.49 12.39 -18.81
CA ALA A 522 31.88 12.84 -20.16
C ALA A 522 33.19 12.20 -20.69
N ASN A 523 33.15 10.88 -20.93
CA ASN A 523 34.17 10.00 -21.53
C ASN A 523 35.08 9.19 -20.57
N CYS A 524 34.71 9.01 -19.29
CA CYS A 524 35.44 8.13 -18.35
C CYS A 524 34.46 7.36 -17.47
N GLN A 525 34.72 6.09 -17.17
CA GLN A 525 33.89 5.27 -16.27
C GLN A 525 34.16 5.64 -14.80
N ALA A 526 33.11 5.93 -14.02
CA ALA A 526 33.30 6.14 -12.59
C ALA A 526 33.62 4.80 -11.91
N ARG A 527 34.52 4.78 -10.92
CA ARG A 527 34.90 3.55 -10.20
C ARG A 527 33.70 2.81 -9.58
N SER A 528 32.65 3.53 -9.20
CA SER A 528 31.40 2.93 -8.69
C SER A 528 30.62 2.14 -9.75
N GLU A 529 30.84 2.41 -11.04
CA GLU A 529 30.18 1.75 -12.19
C GLU A 529 30.99 0.55 -12.70
N THR A 530 32.10 0.19 -12.05
CA THR A 530 32.89 -1.00 -12.40
C THR A 530 32.44 -2.21 -11.59
N MET A 531 32.90 -3.41 -11.97
CA MET A 531 32.72 -4.62 -11.16
C MET A 531 33.82 -4.81 -10.10
N GLU A 532 34.91 -4.04 -10.16
CA GLU A 532 36.10 -4.19 -9.31
C GLU A 532 35.85 -3.87 -7.83
N ASP A 533 36.75 -4.26 -6.94
CA ASP A 533 36.68 -3.77 -5.56
C ASP A 533 36.71 -2.23 -5.52
N PHE A 534 35.90 -1.64 -4.65
CA PHE A 534 35.98 -0.23 -4.29
C PHE A 534 36.50 -0.15 -2.84
N PRO A 535 37.80 0.13 -2.63
CA PRO A 535 38.39 0.21 -1.30
C PRO A 535 37.74 1.28 -0.41
N TRP A 536 38.10 1.27 0.88
CA TRP A 536 37.62 2.25 1.85
C TRP A 536 37.83 3.69 1.39
N HIS A 537 36.74 4.46 1.35
CA HIS A 537 36.76 5.86 0.95
C HIS A 537 35.59 6.66 1.55
N THR A 538 35.67 7.98 1.39
CA THR A 538 34.56 8.93 1.47
C THR A 538 34.30 9.50 0.07
N ASP A 539 33.04 9.78 -0.25
CA ASP A 539 32.65 10.35 -1.54
C ASP A 539 33.20 11.78 -1.68
N CYS A 540 33.69 12.11 -2.88
CA CYS A 540 34.22 13.43 -3.24
C CYS A 540 35.26 13.98 -2.24
N SER A 541 36.17 13.14 -1.74
CA SER A 541 37.22 13.54 -0.77
C SER A 541 38.15 14.67 -1.26
N TYR A 542 38.16 14.93 -2.56
CA TYR A 542 38.91 15.98 -3.25
C TYR A 542 38.15 17.30 -3.41
N GLU A 543 36.85 17.36 -3.08
CA GLU A 543 36.08 18.61 -3.04
C GLU A 543 36.26 19.30 -1.68
N ASP A 544 36.10 20.63 -1.66
CA ASP A 544 36.19 21.41 -0.42
C ASP A 544 35.06 22.47 -0.33
N PRO A 545 34.12 22.33 0.63
CA PRO A 545 33.92 21.16 1.50
C PRO A 545 33.34 19.96 0.72
N PRO A 546 33.63 18.70 1.13
CA PRO A 546 32.97 17.53 0.56
C PRO A 546 31.48 17.50 0.94
N PRO A 547 30.61 16.85 0.12
CA PRO A 547 29.21 16.64 0.45
C PRO A 547 29.05 15.99 1.83
N ARG A 548 28.03 16.41 2.58
CA ARG A 548 27.82 15.91 3.95
C ARG A 548 27.17 14.53 3.94
N TYR A 549 26.18 14.32 3.07
CA TYR A 549 25.45 13.06 2.98
C TYR A 549 25.48 12.49 1.57
N PHE A 550 25.36 11.18 1.48
CA PHE A 550 24.95 10.51 0.25
C PHE A 550 23.91 9.44 0.58
N ALA A 551 23.05 9.14 -0.39
CA ALA A 551 22.13 8.01 -0.30
C ALA A 551 22.35 7.02 -1.44
N LEU A 552 22.01 5.76 -1.16
CA LEU A 552 21.96 4.67 -2.13
C LEU A 552 20.61 3.95 -2.01
N GLN A 553 19.82 3.98 -3.09
CA GLN A 553 18.66 3.11 -3.22
C GLN A 553 19.04 1.83 -3.97
N VAL A 554 18.64 0.68 -3.42
CA VAL A 554 18.80 -0.63 -4.02
C VAL A 554 17.60 -0.92 -4.93
N LEU A 555 17.80 -0.80 -6.23
CA LEU A 555 16.81 -1.19 -7.25
C LEU A 555 16.98 -2.67 -7.62
N GLN A 556 18.22 -3.15 -7.64
CA GLN A 556 18.54 -4.57 -7.77
C GLN A 556 19.84 -4.86 -7.00
N PRO A 557 19.80 -5.70 -5.94
CA PRO A 557 21.01 -6.13 -5.26
C PRO A 557 21.83 -7.08 -6.13
N ASP A 558 23.07 -7.34 -5.74
CA ASP A 558 23.86 -8.43 -6.34
C ASP A 558 23.25 -9.78 -5.95
N ARG A 559 22.93 -10.61 -6.93
CA ARG A 559 22.31 -11.93 -6.72
C ARG A 559 23.32 -13.08 -6.72
N CYS A 560 24.60 -12.78 -6.89
CA CYS A 560 25.69 -13.73 -7.09
C CYS A 560 26.69 -13.73 -5.91
N GLY A 561 26.31 -13.15 -4.77
CA GLY A 561 27.13 -13.11 -3.56
C GLY A 561 28.31 -12.13 -3.63
N GLY A 562 28.22 -11.09 -4.47
CA GLY A 562 29.18 -9.99 -4.56
C GLY A 562 28.57 -8.63 -4.18
N GLY A 563 29.27 -7.54 -4.45
CA GLY A 563 28.75 -6.17 -4.35
C GLY A 563 28.28 -5.69 -2.97
N THR A 564 28.66 -6.37 -1.89
CA THR A 564 28.38 -6.01 -0.49
C THR A 564 28.93 -4.63 -0.20
N LEU A 565 28.08 -3.74 0.28
CA LEU A 565 28.47 -2.43 0.80
C LEU A 565 28.92 -2.61 2.24
N SER A 566 30.12 -2.16 2.57
CA SER A 566 30.64 -2.14 3.94
C SER A 566 30.79 -0.71 4.39
N VAL A 567 30.45 -0.42 5.64
CA VAL A 567 30.63 0.90 6.26
C VAL A 567 31.46 0.78 7.53
N MET A 568 32.27 1.79 7.81
CA MET A 568 33.15 1.84 8.98
C MET A 568 33.07 3.19 9.70
N ASN A 569 32.83 3.15 11.01
CA ASN A 569 32.66 4.33 11.83
C ASN A 569 34.03 5.01 12.09
N VAL A 570 34.15 6.28 11.70
CA VAL A 570 35.41 7.03 11.79
C VAL A 570 35.84 7.32 13.23
N GLU A 571 34.90 7.60 14.14
CA GLU A 571 35.22 7.84 15.55
C GLU A 571 35.85 6.59 16.17
N ARG A 572 35.22 5.43 15.98
CA ARG A 572 35.74 4.13 16.44
C ARG A 572 37.05 3.75 15.78
N LEU A 573 37.19 4.00 14.48
CA LEU A 573 38.45 3.77 13.76
C LEU A 573 39.58 4.63 14.34
N SER A 574 39.28 5.89 14.68
CA SER A 574 40.27 6.83 15.21
C SER A 574 40.73 6.45 16.62
N GLU A 575 39.90 5.78 17.42
CA GLU A 575 40.28 5.24 18.74
C GLU A 575 41.37 4.15 18.63
N LEU A 576 41.47 3.47 17.47
CA LEU A 576 42.48 2.44 17.21
C LEU A 576 43.84 2.99 16.77
N LEU A 577 43.92 4.31 16.50
CA LEU A 577 45.15 4.97 16.06
C LEU A 577 45.93 5.53 17.25
N SER A 578 47.25 5.50 17.13
CA SER A 578 48.17 6.15 18.07
C SER A 578 47.87 7.65 18.20
N PRO A 579 48.11 8.26 19.38
CA PRO A 579 47.99 9.71 19.55
C PRO A 579 48.81 10.50 18.52
N GLU A 580 50.00 10.00 18.17
CA GLU A 580 50.92 10.60 17.20
C GLU A 580 50.36 10.56 15.77
N ALA A 581 49.78 9.42 15.36
CA ALA A 581 49.14 9.28 14.06
C ALA A 581 47.90 10.19 13.96
N ARG A 582 47.05 10.23 15.00
CA ARG A 582 45.89 11.13 15.04
C ARG A 582 46.31 12.59 14.89
N ALA A 583 47.31 13.03 15.65
CA ALA A 583 47.83 14.39 15.59
C ALA A 583 48.43 14.74 14.22
N SER A 584 49.03 13.77 13.54
CA SER A 584 49.61 13.95 12.21
C SER A 584 48.55 13.96 11.10
N LEU A 585 47.54 13.07 11.17
CA LEU A 585 46.41 13.01 10.24
C LEU A 585 45.52 14.25 10.32
N ALA A 586 45.49 14.92 11.48
CA ALA A 586 44.75 16.16 11.71
C ALA A 586 45.41 17.41 11.11
N ARG A 587 46.66 17.32 10.64
CA ARG A 587 47.37 18.44 10.03
C ARG A 587 47.15 18.49 8.51
N PRO A 588 47.12 19.69 7.91
CA PRO A 588 46.98 19.85 6.47
C PRO A 588 48.30 19.53 5.74
N GLU A 589 48.72 18.27 5.81
CA GLU A 589 49.98 17.76 5.24
C GLU A 589 49.75 16.68 4.17
N PHE A 590 48.54 16.64 3.60
CA PHE A 590 48.18 15.68 2.56
C PHE A 590 47.69 16.42 1.32
N ARG A 591 48.38 16.19 0.20
CA ARG A 591 47.89 16.62 -1.12
C ARG A 591 46.87 15.61 -1.61
N ILE A 592 45.67 16.08 -1.96
CA ILE A 592 44.57 15.27 -2.47
C ILE A 592 44.31 15.67 -3.92
N ARG A 593 44.50 14.71 -4.82
CA ARG A 593 44.29 14.92 -6.26
C ARG A 593 42.83 14.78 -6.64
N THR A 594 42.36 15.63 -7.56
CA THR A 594 41.06 15.42 -8.20
C THR A 594 41.19 14.32 -9.26
N PRO A 595 40.37 13.25 -9.24
CA PRO A 595 40.40 12.21 -10.26
C PRO A 595 40.14 12.78 -11.66
N PRO A 596 40.82 12.27 -12.71
CA PRO A 596 40.66 12.76 -14.08
C PRO A 596 39.20 12.80 -14.56
N GLU A 597 38.39 11.82 -14.16
CA GLU A 597 36.98 11.69 -14.53
C GLU A 597 36.06 12.77 -13.91
N PHE A 598 36.54 13.53 -12.93
CA PHE A 598 35.77 14.56 -12.21
C PHE A 598 36.37 15.97 -12.31
N VAL A 599 37.32 16.19 -13.23
CA VAL A 599 37.89 17.53 -13.48
C VAL A 599 36.86 18.41 -14.19
N LYS A 600 36.35 19.44 -13.51
CA LYS A 600 35.32 20.35 -14.04
C LYS A 600 35.91 21.47 -14.91
N HIS A 601 37.15 21.89 -14.63
CA HIS A 601 37.83 22.97 -15.35
C HIS A 601 39.30 22.62 -15.63
N PRO A 602 39.81 22.91 -16.85
CA PRO A 602 41.25 22.80 -17.15
C PRO A 602 42.01 23.85 -16.32
N GLY A 603 42.60 23.41 -15.21
CA GLY A 603 43.27 24.26 -14.21
C GLY A 603 42.89 23.97 -12.75
N GLN A 604 41.95 23.05 -12.49
CA GLN A 604 41.59 22.62 -11.13
C GLN A 604 42.82 22.01 -10.43
N LYS A 605 43.25 22.65 -9.32
CA LYS A 605 44.45 22.30 -8.57
C LYS A 605 44.14 21.28 -7.47
N ASP A 606 45.10 20.40 -7.19
CA ASP A 606 45.09 19.54 -5.99
C ASP A 606 44.89 20.39 -4.73
N ILE A 607 44.16 19.85 -3.75
CA ILE A 607 43.98 20.50 -2.45
C ILE A 607 45.02 19.98 -1.45
N VAL A 608 45.43 20.82 -0.51
CA VAL A 608 46.21 20.39 0.66
C VAL A 608 45.29 20.46 1.88
N ALA A 609 45.02 19.31 2.48
CA ALA A 609 44.02 19.19 3.54
C ALA A 609 44.43 18.16 4.61
N SER A 610 43.73 18.19 5.74
CA SER A 610 43.81 17.14 6.77
C SER A 610 42.98 15.93 6.35
N ILE A 611 43.42 14.72 6.72
CA ILE A 611 42.63 13.50 6.52
C ILE A 611 41.59 13.34 7.63
N LEU A 612 42.03 13.55 8.87
CA LEU A 612 41.19 13.43 10.07
C LEU A 612 40.82 14.83 10.58
N LEU A 613 39.56 15.02 10.91
CA LEU A 613 38.96 16.31 11.21
C LEU A 613 38.22 16.23 12.54
N ALA A 614 38.31 17.30 13.32
CA ALA A 614 37.53 17.43 14.54
C ALA A 614 36.07 17.71 14.21
N ASP A 615 35.16 17.17 15.02
CA ASP A 615 33.79 17.66 15.10
C ASP A 615 33.71 18.97 15.89
N ASP A 616 32.48 19.43 16.07
CA ASP A 616 32.20 20.72 16.69
C ASP A 616 32.49 20.68 18.21
N GLU A 617 32.63 19.48 18.79
CA GLU A 617 33.08 19.24 20.16
C GLU A 617 34.60 18.97 20.28
N GLY A 618 35.35 19.06 19.17
CA GLY A 618 36.80 18.87 19.15
C GLY A 618 37.26 17.41 19.09
N ARG A 619 36.35 16.43 18.95
CA ARG A 619 36.70 15.02 18.80
C ARG A 619 37.03 14.70 17.35
N LEU A 620 38.09 13.93 17.12
CA LEU A 620 38.50 13.51 15.78
C LEU A 620 37.58 12.40 15.24
N SER A 621 36.36 12.78 14.83
CA SER A 621 35.28 11.87 14.43
C SER A 621 34.87 12.00 12.96
N ARG A 622 35.54 12.88 12.20
CA ARG A 622 35.27 13.14 10.78
C ARG A 622 36.51 12.82 9.94
N MET A 623 36.34 12.24 8.77
CA MET A 623 37.46 11.87 7.87
C MET A 623 37.13 12.24 6.42
N ARG A 624 38.16 12.62 5.66
CA ARG A 624 38.14 12.59 4.19
C ARG A 624 39.24 11.64 3.73
N PHE A 625 38.88 10.57 3.04
CA PHE A 625 39.84 9.53 2.71
C PHE A 625 39.53 8.91 1.35
N ARG A 626 40.55 8.80 0.51
CA ARG A 626 40.56 7.97 -0.69
C ARG A 626 42.01 7.72 -1.08
N GLU A 627 42.52 6.55 -0.72
CA GLU A 627 43.95 6.26 -0.68
C GLU A 627 44.71 6.58 -1.99
N ASP A 628 44.13 6.24 -3.15
CA ASP A 628 44.74 6.44 -4.47
C ASP A 628 44.96 7.92 -4.83
N LEU A 629 44.30 8.83 -4.12
CA LEU A 629 44.37 10.27 -4.35
C LEU A 629 45.31 11.00 -3.39
N LEU A 630 45.81 10.33 -2.34
CA LEU A 630 46.55 10.97 -1.26
C LEU A 630 48.07 10.91 -1.50
N THR A 631 48.74 12.05 -1.32
CA THR A 631 50.20 12.15 -1.23
C THR A 631 50.61 12.85 0.06
N PRO A 632 51.29 12.17 1.01
CA PRO A 632 51.80 12.80 2.21
C PRO A 632 52.93 13.79 1.87
N LEU A 633 52.96 14.93 2.55
CA LEU A 633 53.93 16.02 2.31
C LEU A 633 55.09 16.04 3.33
N SER A 634 55.04 15.17 4.34
CA SER A 634 56.05 15.06 5.40
C SER A 634 56.27 13.60 5.78
N GLU A 635 57.41 13.27 6.41
CA GLU A 635 57.71 11.92 6.89
C GLU A 635 56.72 11.45 7.95
N ARG A 636 56.31 12.35 8.86
CA ARG A 636 55.28 12.05 9.87
C ARG A 636 53.91 11.78 9.24
N ALA A 637 53.54 12.51 8.20
CA ALA A 637 52.29 12.30 7.47
C ALA A 637 52.31 10.95 6.75
N ALA A 638 53.46 10.57 6.18
CA ALA A 638 53.66 9.26 5.56
C ALA A 638 53.57 8.12 6.58
N ALA A 639 54.19 8.26 7.75
CA ALA A 639 54.10 7.29 8.84
C ALA A 639 52.67 7.12 9.35
N ALA A 640 51.96 8.24 9.60
CA ALA A 640 50.58 8.21 10.09
C ALA A 640 49.59 7.63 9.07
N LEU A 641 49.77 7.92 7.77
CA LEU A 641 49.00 7.28 6.70
C LEU A 641 49.31 5.78 6.61
N GLY A 642 50.56 5.38 6.83
CA GLY A 642 50.97 3.98 6.93
C GLY A 642 50.27 3.23 8.07
N GLU A 643 50.17 3.85 9.24
CA GLU A 643 49.44 3.28 10.38
C GLU A 643 47.93 3.15 10.08
N LEU A 644 47.30 4.20 9.53
CA LEU A 644 45.89 4.16 9.12
C LEU A 644 45.61 3.02 8.13
N ARG A 645 46.50 2.80 7.16
CA ARG A 645 46.41 1.68 6.21
C ARG A 645 46.45 0.33 6.91
N GLN A 646 47.35 0.15 7.88
CA GLN A 646 47.46 -1.11 8.64
C GLN A 646 46.18 -1.36 9.44
N VAL A 647 45.65 -0.35 10.14
CA VAL A 647 44.40 -0.49 10.90
C VAL A 647 43.23 -0.82 9.98
N LEU A 648 43.09 -0.15 8.83
CA LEU A 648 42.06 -0.44 7.84
C LEU A 648 42.18 -1.87 7.28
N ALA A 649 43.40 -2.36 7.05
CA ALA A 649 43.65 -3.72 6.57
C ALA A 649 43.31 -4.78 7.63
N LEU A 650 43.66 -4.55 8.90
CA LEU A 650 43.34 -5.45 10.02
C LEU A 650 41.82 -5.55 10.22
N GLN A 651 41.11 -4.43 10.22
CA GLN A 651 39.65 -4.39 10.25
C GLN A 651 39.01 -4.94 8.95
N GLY A 652 39.79 -4.99 7.87
CA GLY A 652 39.46 -5.65 6.61
C GLY A 652 39.48 -7.19 6.71
N ALA A 653 40.45 -7.74 7.43
CA ALA A 653 40.80 -9.17 7.44
C ALA A 653 40.19 -9.96 8.61
N GLU A 654 40.02 -9.37 9.80
CA GLU A 654 39.55 -10.08 11.01
C GLU A 654 38.04 -10.40 11.02
N ALA A 655 37.24 -9.86 10.10
CA ALA A 655 35.77 -9.90 10.18
C ALA A 655 35.07 -10.92 9.24
N ARG A 656 35.75 -11.98 8.76
CA ARG A 656 35.05 -13.08 8.05
C ARG A 656 34.17 -13.95 8.97
N GLY A 657 34.13 -13.63 10.27
CA GLY A 657 33.14 -14.12 11.23
C GLY A 657 33.21 -13.29 12.51
N SER A 658 32.08 -12.76 12.96
CA SER A 658 31.87 -11.86 14.12
C SER A 658 32.04 -10.34 13.87
N HIS A 659 31.08 -9.57 14.39
CA HIS A 659 30.94 -8.13 14.21
C HIS A 659 32.09 -7.39 14.92
N SER A 660 33.02 -6.80 14.15
CA SER A 660 33.90 -5.76 14.71
C SER A 660 33.04 -4.57 15.14
N MET A 661 33.31 -3.99 16.32
CA MET A 661 32.56 -2.83 16.85
C MET A 661 32.58 -1.59 15.93
N ALA A 662 33.49 -1.54 14.94
CA ALA A 662 33.67 -0.39 14.05
C ALA A 662 33.12 -0.60 12.62
N ARG A 663 32.83 -1.84 12.19
CA ARG A 663 32.50 -2.17 10.79
C ARG A 663 31.14 -2.88 10.68
N LEU A 664 30.36 -2.50 9.69
CA LEU A 664 29.11 -3.17 9.31
C LEU A 664 29.18 -3.61 7.85
N ASP A 665 28.94 -4.89 7.60
CA ASP A 665 28.78 -5.45 6.26
C ASP A 665 27.30 -5.54 5.92
N LEU A 666 26.89 -4.79 4.91
CA LEU A 666 25.50 -4.65 4.50
C LEU A 666 25.26 -5.55 3.30
N THR A 667 25.06 -6.84 3.61
CA THR A 667 24.80 -7.89 2.62
C THR A 667 23.45 -7.70 1.93
N PRO A 668 23.16 -8.39 0.80
CA PRO A 668 21.85 -8.34 0.17
C PRO A 668 20.67 -8.70 1.08
N GLU A 669 20.87 -9.50 2.13
CA GLU A 669 19.85 -9.79 3.13
C GLU A 669 19.56 -8.57 4.03
N VAL A 670 20.58 -7.76 4.30
CA VAL A 670 20.47 -6.51 5.09
C VAL A 670 20.00 -5.35 4.22
N LEU A 671 20.41 -5.29 2.96
CA LEU A 671 20.01 -4.28 1.97
C LEU A 671 19.37 -4.95 0.73
N PRO A 672 18.17 -5.55 0.87
CA PRO A 672 17.45 -6.11 -0.26
C PRO A 672 16.94 -5.00 -1.19
N GLU A 673 16.40 -5.41 -2.35
CA GLU A 673 15.63 -4.54 -3.24
C GLU A 673 14.58 -3.72 -2.46
N GLY A 674 14.46 -2.43 -2.79
CA GLY A 674 13.61 -1.48 -2.06
C GLY A 674 14.24 -0.89 -0.79
N SER A 675 15.51 -1.18 -0.51
CA SER A 675 16.24 -0.51 0.58
C SER A 675 16.84 0.82 0.14
N ILE A 676 16.79 1.83 1.00
CA ILE A 676 17.54 3.08 0.87
C ILE A 676 18.47 3.19 2.07
N ILE A 677 19.76 3.40 1.83
CA ILE A 677 20.72 3.74 2.88
C ILE A 677 21.19 5.18 2.72
N MET A 678 21.16 5.96 3.79
CA MET A 678 21.68 7.33 3.85
C MET A 678 22.85 7.38 4.84
N ILE A 679 23.95 7.99 4.44
CA ILE A 679 25.21 7.99 5.20
C ILE A 679 25.76 9.41 5.28
N ASP A 680 26.16 9.82 6.49
CA ASP A 680 27.04 10.96 6.73
C ASP A 680 28.44 10.58 6.23
N ASN A 681 28.75 11.13 5.07
CA ASN A 681 29.96 10.87 4.31
C ASN A 681 31.25 11.25 5.05
N ARG A 682 31.15 12.05 6.12
CA ARG A 682 32.30 12.49 6.90
C ARG A 682 32.53 11.59 8.11
N ARG A 683 31.48 10.96 8.66
CA ARG A 683 31.54 10.12 9.87
C ARG A 683 31.70 8.63 9.57
N TRP A 684 31.48 8.22 8.32
CA TRP A 684 31.54 6.83 7.90
C TRP A 684 32.35 6.67 6.61
N LEU A 685 33.37 5.81 6.67
CA LEU A 685 34.01 5.28 5.47
C LEU A 685 33.11 4.22 4.86
N HIS A 686 33.21 4.04 3.54
CA HIS A 686 32.52 2.96 2.86
C HIS A 686 33.41 2.26 1.84
N ALA A 687 33.14 0.98 1.63
CA ALA A 687 33.82 0.13 0.67
C ALA A 687 32.80 -0.80 0.01
N ARG A 688 33.16 -1.35 -1.14
CA ARG A 688 32.38 -2.36 -1.83
C ARG A 688 33.31 -3.48 -2.28
N ASN A 689 32.96 -4.72 -1.99
CA ASN A 689 33.66 -5.85 -2.58
C ASN A 689 33.27 -6.04 -4.06
N HIS A 690 33.95 -6.97 -4.72
CA HIS A 690 33.77 -7.28 -6.13
C HIS A 690 32.31 -7.61 -6.43
N VAL A 691 31.75 -6.92 -7.44
CA VAL A 691 30.40 -7.22 -7.94
C VAL A 691 30.46 -8.43 -8.83
N ARG A 692 29.53 -9.35 -8.62
CA ARG A 692 29.42 -10.60 -9.37
C ARG A 692 28.19 -10.65 -10.27
N ASP A 693 27.18 -9.82 -9.98
CA ASP A 693 26.00 -9.65 -10.84
C ASP A 693 26.13 -8.41 -11.74
N PRO A 694 26.28 -8.56 -13.07
CA PRO A 694 26.34 -7.41 -13.98
C PRO A 694 25.03 -6.63 -14.05
N ARG A 695 23.91 -7.19 -13.56
CA ARG A 695 22.61 -6.52 -13.49
C ARG A 695 22.37 -5.80 -12.16
N ARG A 696 23.35 -5.78 -11.24
CA ARG A 696 23.25 -5.03 -9.98
C ARG A 696 22.99 -3.56 -10.28
N HIS A 697 21.92 -3.01 -9.73
CA HIS A 697 21.49 -1.64 -10.01
C HIS A 697 21.21 -0.91 -8.71
N LEU A 698 22.02 0.11 -8.41
CA LEU A 698 21.71 1.08 -7.36
C LEU A 698 21.48 2.46 -7.95
N ARG A 699 20.83 3.33 -7.19
CA ARG A 699 20.72 4.75 -7.50
C ARG A 699 21.32 5.58 -6.39
N ARG A 700 22.20 6.51 -6.75
CA ARG A 700 22.97 7.33 -5.83
C ARG A 700 22.58 8.80 -5.94
N GLU A 701 22.58 9.51 -4.83
CA GLU A 701 22.55 10.97 -4.77
C GLU A 701 23.54 11.47 -3.73
N ARG A 702 23.92 12.75 -3.81
CA ARG A 702 24.72 13.44 -2.80
C ARG A 702 24.10 14.79 -2.49
N HIS A 703 24.10 15.17 -1.22
CA HIS A 703 23.61 16.48 -0.78
C HIS A 703 24.38 17.05 0.41
N GLY A 704 24.26 18.37 0.59
CA GLY A 704 24.87 19.11 1.69
C GLY A 704 23.94 19.31 2.88
N LEU A 705 24.45 19.98 3.92
CA LEU A 705 23.66 20.60 4.98
C LEU A 705 24.06 22.08 5.02
N ARG A 706 23.10 22.97 5.28
CA ARG A 706 23.30 24.41 5.34
C ARG A 706 24.15 24.85 6.52
#